data_AF-A0A6S6TX17-F1
#
_entry.id   AF-A0A6S6TX17-F1
#
_cell.length_a   1.000
_cell.length_b   1.000
_cell.length_c   1.000
_cell.angle_alpha   90.00
_cell.angle_beta   90.00
_cell.angle_gamma   90.00
#
_symmetry.space_group_name_H-M   'P 1'
#
loop_
_entity.id
_entity.type
_entity.pdbx_description
1 polymer ?
#
loop_
_entity_poly.entity_id
_entity_poly.type
_entity_poly.pdbx_seq_one_letter_code
_entity_poly.pdbx_strand_id
1 'polypeptide(L)'
;MLRDIKIQNIGLFKKGLFAFALFISQVNAGFNFGDCSGSGTFEQQIVHYAGDYENTTTVGHIPQGIEGLRIELISDKDVDIRLYGTNDDKIVHWPYGIHNQKDLATKPYQDINITYSGYNGFNGEKGHEYIEIGEPTNTTMTMKAFGYHAGYATVNYSWTGKVGCTSSNEGNGTFQQEILHQATNLVGTIPPNIQNLEINLTSDKDLDIQLYAKDGTAIVSWQPTGLLSGPTEQNILYHDMNITWSGYNGTGVQTGHEYIKITGNTTEMLVMKVYGYEAGFADVTYKWGDTNDTDNQGPQKPTLNFVPPAQTQNSTESIELSGEAGTKVFVNAVYIDTINASGILTLTLDTSGEDGIKTFTILLEDDAGHQSEPLILAINKQSDPKYALSYKGLTFYYQDLVTENYGLTQLNNNTFNALSDLQKEQIANKLLTTLFYAYPYTELKEKIAAGNFVASVRDGLLVDTTDTAWLETHIVDDDIYQQSSWNEQEAVNILTRFYAMPSLDHYFLRNWMAYILTQTIMFSPAYELESTHTPNIATVYNRLVVMLGEESGMRYMSYVHMMSEDNWRRFRSPEDNGREMLEIFALDMNDSHVPIAGKALQNWKLDTDGNTLVVGLNQNTDPLSLFGTTIYNGDDFYRELVKSDLFTYGVTQRLVSFFFPQTSMTKQSEITASIVASNPETWQDILLQIVFSEEYLLHTTRSKSAEELFFSSARKTYFKHRRGTFHEFKDRLEDMHQASMKYKLGKIKRVPLDTLSFANYHKYIRERIFLRQSDPSKETDYNSWSRHGWGEAFVSNEHFDFDENDEEASLVSLIHYIFHSILSRPANSDELTLFKNHMLYEDNGENILRYNFDIVRTYSDAEQQLSQREKFKRNVTIIVLDYISRLTETYTLNEVQ
;
A
#
# COMPACT_ATOMS: atom_id res chain seq x y z
N MET A 1 -72.63 45.85 1.57
CA MET A 1 -73.60 46.14 2.64
C MET A 1 -72.94 45.64 3.93
N LEU A 2 -72.06 46.46 4.54
CA LEU A 2 -72.31 47.43 5.64
C LEU A 2 -72.50 46.71 6.99
N ARG A 3 -71.96 47.10 8.16
CA ARG A 3 -70.93 48.03 8.66
C ARG A 3 -71.13 48.04 10.20
N ASP A 4 -70.12 48.54 10.94
CA ASP A 4 -70.25 49.27 12.23
C ASP A 4 -70.51 48.48 13.53
N ILE A 5 -70.13 48.89 14.76
CA ILE A 5 -69.14 49.78 15.43
C ILE A 5 -69.50 49.69 16.95
N LYS A 6 -68.48 49.69 17.84
CA LYS A 6 -68.37 50.14 19.27
C LYS A 6 -69.52 49.89 20.29
N ILE A 7 -69.19 49.65 21.56
CA ILE A 7 -69.11 50.63 22.69
C ILE A 7 -68.43 49.89 23.87
N GLN A 8 -67.29 50.32 24.43
CA GLN A 8 -66.96 51.41 25.38
C GLN A 8 -67.31 51.19 26.89
N ASN A 9 -66.24 50.94 27.66
CA ASN A 9 -65.75 51.65 28.86
C ASN A 9 -66.35 51.53 30.28
N ILE A 10 -65.42 51.79 31.23
CA ILE A 10 -65.52 52.14 32.68
C ILE A 10 -65.37 50.92 33.61
N GLY A 11 -64.49 50.85 34.61
CA GLY A 11 -63.58 51.81 35.24
C GLY A 11 -63.57 51.59 36.78
N LEU A 12 -62.37 51.63 37.37
CA LEU A 12 -62.04 52.01 38.76
C LEU A 12 -62.13 51.02 39.96
N PHE A 13 -60.96 50.91 40.61
CA PHE A 13 -60.65 50.95 42.07
C PHE A 13 -60.43 49.67 42.92
N LYS A 14 -59.12 49.41 43.15
CA LYS A 14 -58.38 49.23 44.43
C LYS A 14 -58.99 48.33 45.53
N LYS A 15 -58.36 47.16 45.74
CA LYS A 15 -57.50 46.80 46.90
C LYS A 15 -57.12 45.30 46.81
N GLY A 16 -55.84 44.97 46.89
CA GLY A 16 -55.37 43.59 46.99
C GLY A 16 -53.86 43.50 47.14
N LEU A 17 -53.42 43.28 48.38
CA LEU A 17 -52.18 42.68 48.88
C LEU A 17 -50.87 42.71 48.05
N PHE A 18 -49.84 43.19 48.73
CA PHE A 18 -48.41 42.96 48.47
C PHE A 18 -48.08 41.48 48.20
N ALA A 19 -47.41 41.23 47.08
CA ALA A 19 -46.37 40.20 46.97
C ALA A 19 -45.30 40.76 46.03
N PHE A 20 -44.08 40.88 46.54
CA PHE A 20 -42.89 41.25 45.78
C PHE A 20 -42.69 40.17 44.71
N ALA A 21 -43.05 40.45 43.45
CA ALA A 21 -42.70 39.59 42.32
C ALA A 21 -41.22 39.84 41.98
N LEU A 22 -40.34 39.05 42.60
CA LEU A 22 -38.98 38.88 42.10
C LEU A 22 -39.09 38.25 40.71
N PHE A 23 -38.88 39.02 39.65
CA PHE A 23 -38.55 38.48 38.33
C PHE A 23 -37.14 37.88 38.44
N ILE A 24 -37.07 36.61 38.87
CA ILE A 24 -35.90 35.80 38.63
C ILE A 24 -36.01 35.44 37.15
N SER A 25 -35.19 36.08 36.31
CA SER A 25 -34.91 35.53 34.99
C SER A 25 -34.43 34.09 35.22
N GLN A 26 -35.23 33.10 34.85
CA GLN A 26 -34.76 31.72 34.78
C GLN A 26 -33.59 31.73 33.79
N VAL A 27 -32.38 31.72 34.32
CA VAL A 27 -31.19 31.42 33.54
C VAL A 27 -31.38 29.96 33.16
N ASN A 28 -31.70 29.68 31.89
CA ASN A 28 -31.73 28.30 31.41
C ASN A 28 -30.33 27.75 31.65
N ALA A 29 -30.21 26.83 32.60
CA ALA A 29 -29.01 26.04 32.74
C ALA A 29 -28.92 25.15 31.48
N GLY A 30 -27.74 25.10 30.88
CA GLY A 30 -27.51 24.40 29.64
C GLY A 30 -26.09 23.86 29.59
N PHE A 31 -25.79 23.09 28.54
CA PHE A 31 -24.47 22.51 28.38
C PHE A 31 -23.38 23.57 28.26
N ASN A 32 -22.25 23.33 28.93
CA ASN A 32 -21.03 24.11 28.83
C ASN A 32 -19.89 23.23 28.30
N PHE A 33 -19.68 23.26 26.99
CA PHE A 33 -18.58 22.55 26.31
C PHE A 33 -17.35 23.46 26.11
N GLY A 34 -17.10 24.35 27.09
CA GLY A 34 -16.04 25.36 27.03
C GLY A 34 -14.63 24.78 26.96
N ASP A 35 -14.42 23.63 27.63
CA ASP A 35 -13.14 22.94 27.72
C ASP A 35 -13.01 21.80 26.69
N CYS A 36 -11.79 21.30 26.47
CA CYS A 36 -11.52 20.24 25.48
C CYS A 36 -12.18 18.91 25.83
N SER A 37 -12.31 18.62 27.12
CA SER A 37 -13.04 17.49 27.69
C SER A 37 -13.66 17.97 29.00
N GLY A 38 -14.65 17.25 29.52
CA GLY A 38 -15.25 17.64 30.79
C GLY A 38 -16.56 16.96 31.08
N SER A 39 -17.19 17.43 32.15
CA SER A 39 -18.53 17.02 32.56
C SER A 39 -19.25 18.17 33.24
N GLY A 40 -20.57 18.08 33.31
CA GLY A 40 -21.37 19.01 34.08
C GLY A 40 -22.67 18.39 34.53
N THR A 41 -23.27 19.02 35.52
CA THR A 41 -24.61 18.69 36.01
C THR A 41 -25.42 19.96 36.21
N PHE A 42 -26.70 19.91 35.89
CA PHE A 42 -27.64 20.97 36.21
C PHE A 42 -29.07 20.45 36.30
N GLU A 43 -29.93 21.19 37.01
CA GLU A 43 -31.36 20.92 37.04
C GLU A 43 -32.08 21.71 35.95
N GLN A 44 -33.02 21.06 35.27
CA GLN A 44 -33.89 21.67 34.29
C GLN A 44 -35.35 21.41 34.64
N GLN A 45 -36.13 22.48 34.77
CA GLN A 45 -37.57 22.37 34.93
C GLN A 45 -38.21 21.98 33.59
N ILE A 46 -38.95 20.87 33.57
CA ILE A 46 -39.63 20.32 32.38
C ILE A 46 -41.12 20.64 32.45
N VAL A 47 -41.65 21.24 31.39
CA VAL A 47 -43.08 21.49 31.25
C VAL A 47 -43.84 20.24 30.78
N HIS A 48 -45.09 20.11 31.24
CA HIS A 48 -46.02 19.09 30.73
C HIS A 48 -46.46 19.44 29.30
N TYR A 49 -46.49 18.46 28.40
CA TYR A 49 -46.79 18.66 26.98
C TYR A 49 -48.19 19.24 26.69
N ALA A 50 -49.15 19.05 27.61
CA ALA A 50 -50.48 19.64 27.58
C ALA A 50 -51.31 19.30 26.32
N GLY A 51 -51.04 18.14 25.71
CA GLY A 51 -51.70 17.70 24.48
C GLY A 51 -51.01 18.18 23.19
N ASP A 52 -50.00 19.04 23.30
CA ASP A 52 -49.17 19.48 22.17
C ASP A 52 -47.85 18.72 22.17
N TYR A 53 -47.65 17.87 21.17
CA TYR A 53 -46.43 17.07 21.07
C TYR A 53 -45.18 17.88 20.81
N GLU A 54 -45.28 19.14 20.39
CA GLU A 54 -44.12 20.02 20.16
C GLU A 54 -43.84 20.92 21.37
N ASN A 55 -44.72 20.93 22.37
CA ASN A 55 -44.53 21.65 23.63
C ASN A 55 -43.47 20.92 24.49
N THR A 56 -42.23 21.33 24.31
CA THR A 56 -41.02 20.73 24.88
C THR A 56 -40.19 21.79 25.59
N THR A 57 -39.34 21.37 26.53
CA THR A 57 -38.37 22.25 27.19
C THR A 57 -37.04 22.14 26.48
N THR A 58 -36.44 23.24 26.02
CA THR A 58 -35.07 23.18 25.47
C THR A 58 -34.08 23.02 26.62
N VAL A 59 -33.26 21.97 26.55
CA VAL A 59 -32.26 21.64 27.57
C VAL A 59 -30.92 22.30 27.24
N GLY A 60 -30.50 22.26 25.97
CA GLY A 60 -29.25 22.88 25.55
C GLY A 60 -28.85 22.56 24.11
N HIS A 61 -27.77 23.18 23.67
CA HIS A 61 -27.19 22.96 22.33
C HIS A 61 -25.86 22.21 22.47
N ILE A 62 -25.64 21.24 21.59
CA ILE A 62 -24.43 20.45 21.46
C ILE A 62 -23.73 20.93 20.18
N PRO A 63 -22.57 21.59 20.27
CA PRO A 63 -21.88 22.08 19.08
C PRO A 63 -21.30 20.93 18.26
N GLN A 64 -20.95 21.24 17.00
CA GLN A 64 -20.13 20.35 16.18
C GLN A 64 -18.74 20.16 16.83
N GLY A 65 -18.20 18.95 16.72
CA GLY A 65 -16.85 18.55 17.09
C GLY A 65 -16.74 17.96 18.49
N ILE A 66 -17.82 17.68 19.21
CA ILE A 66 -17.78 17.06 20.54
C ILE A 66 -17.64 15.55 20.40
N GLU A 67 -16.63 14.97 21.05
CA GLU A 67 -16.26 13.55 20.96
C GLU A 67 -16.55 12.84 22.29
N GLY A 68 -16.95 11.56 22.20
CA GLY A 68 -17.29 10.73 23.36
C GLY A 68 -18.38 11.33 24.25
N LEU A 69 -19.40 11.93 23.64
CA LEU A 69 -20.50 12.58 24.35
C LEU A 69 -21.41 11.56 25.02
N ARG A 70 -21.70 11.77 26.30
CA ARG A 70 -22.79 11.11 27.02
C ARG A 70 -23.65 12.15 27.73
N ILE A 71 -24.96 12.08 27.55
CA ILE A 71 -25.93 12.89 28.28
C ILE A 71 -26.98 11.98 28.90
N GLU A 72 -27.19 12.12 30.20
CA GLU A 72 -28.21 11.45 30.99
C GLU A 72 -29.22 12.47 31.51
N LEU A 73 -30.49 12.15 31.40
CA LEU A 73 -31.59 12.92 31.95
C LEU A 73 -32.31 12.04 32.97
N ILE A 74 -32.33 12.48 34.23
CA ILE A 74 -32.83 11.72 35.38
C ILE A 74 -33.95 12.50 36.06
N SER A 75 -35.13 11.89 36.18
CA SER A 75 -36.33 12.51 36.72
C SER A 75 -37.22 11.46 37.40
N ASP A 76 -37.91 11.86 38.46
CA ASP A 76 -38.95 11.04 39.12
C ASP A 76 -40.31 11.09 38.38
N LYS A 77 -40.37 11.89 37.30
CA LYS A 77 -41.51 12.04 36.39
C LYS A 77 -41.18 11.44 35.03
N ASP A 78 -42.24 11.01 34.34
CA ASP A 78 -42.18 10.52 32.96
C ASP A 78 -41.84 11.70 32.01
N VAL A 79 -40.55 11.78 31.65
CA VAL A 79 -39.97 12.78 30.77
C VAL A 79 -39.02 12.06 29.80
N ASP A 80 -39.07 12.43 28.53
CA ASP A 80 -38.26 11.81 27.48
C ASP A 80 -37.26 12.79 26.87
N ILE A 81 -36.11 12.27 26.45
CA ILE A 81 -35.12 13.00 25.66
C ILE A 81 -35.64 13.19 24.23
N ARG A 82 -35.42 14.38 23.68
CA ARG A 82 -35.50 14.63 22.25
C ARG A 82 -34.23 15.29 21.73
N LEU A 83 -33.75 14.82 20.58
CA LEU A 83 -32.54 15.31 19.94
C LEU A 83 -32.84 15.70 18.50
N TYR A 84 -32.46 16.92 18.14
CA TYR A 84 -32.72 17.51 16.83
C TYR A 84 -31.42 17.94 16.16
N GLY A 85 -31.27 17.71 14.84
CA GLY A 85 -30.15 18.22 14.04
C GLY A 85 -30.33 19.65 13.53
N THR A 86 -29.39 20.14 12.71
CA THR A 86 -29.33 21.54 12.20
C THR A 86 -30.54 22.01 11.37
N ASN A 87 -31.39 21.11 10.90
CA ASN A 87 -32.61 21.41 10.12
C ASN A 87 -33.90 20.96 10.82
N ASP A 88 -33.89 20.86 12.17
CA ASP A 88 -34.98 20.25 12.96
C ASP A 88 -35.21 18.76 12.61
N ASP A 89 -34.18 18.11 12.06
CA ASP A 89 -34.15 16.68 11.80
C ASP A 89 -34.39 15.94 13.12
N LYS A 90 -35.48 15.15 13.18
CA LYS A 90 -35.86 14.42 14.38
C LYS A 90 -34.95 13.19 14.54
N ILE A 91 -33.88 13.33 15.31
CA ILE A 91 -32.91 12.24 15.54
C ILE A 91 -33.47 11.30 16.62
N VAL A 92 -33.66 11.81 17.84
CA VAL A 92 -34.35 11.11 18.93
C VAL A 92 -35.69 11.79 19.14
N HIS A 93 -36.78 11.11 18.79
CA HIS A 93 -38.12 11.67 18.90
C HIS A 93 -39.18 10.58 18.77
N TRP A 94 -40.02 10.38 19.77
CA TRP A 94 -41.23 9.58 19.58
C TRP A 94 -42.39 10.43 19.04
N PRO A 95 -43.17 9.99 18.02
CA PRO A 95 -43.03 8.74 17.27
C PRO A 95 -42.23 8.85 15.95
N TYR A 96 -41.69 10.03 15.60
CA TYR A 96 -41.26 10.33 14.22
C TYR A 96 -39.74 10.38 13.98
N GLY A 97 -38.92 10.19 15.02
CA GLY A 97 -37.48 10.29 14.93
C GLY A 97 -36.83 9.03 14.36
N ILE A 98 -35.57 9.16 13.96
CA ILE A 98 -34.71 8.03 13.58
C ILE A 98 -34.68 7.01 14.74
N HIS A 99 -34.49 7.49 15.96
CA HIS A 99 -34.76 6.78 17.21
C HIS A 99 -36.15 7.14 17.72
N ASN A 100 -37.06 6.17 17.66
CA ASN A 100 -38.44 6.28 18.13
C ASN A 100 -38.92 5.00 18.83
N GLN A 101 -37.98 4.11 19.17
CA GLN A 101 -38.24 2.82 19.80
C GLN A 101 -38.21 2.92 21.33
N LYS A 102 -38.86 1.95 21.97
CA LYS A 102 -38.99 1.86 23.44
C LYS A 102 -37.74 1.38 24.15
N ASP A 103 -36.88 0.63 23.47
CA ASP A 103 -35.71 -0.03 24.04
C ASP A 103 -34.41 0.55 23.43
N LEU A 104 -33.28 0.29 24.08
CA LEU A 104 -31.95 0.70 23.64
C LEU A 104 -31.72 0.36 22.17
N ALA A 105 -31.28 1.34 21.37
CA ALA A 105 -30.78 1.07 20.03
C ALA A 105 -29.73 2.08 19.60
N THR A 106 -28.85 1.64 18.70
CA THR A 106 -27.87 2.46 17.99
C THR A 106 -28.28 2.59 16.54
N LYS A 107 -28.34 3.82 16.01
CA LYS A 107 -28.60 4.06 14.58
C LYS A 107 -27.70 5.20 14.07
N PRO A 108 -27.32 5.15 12.79
CA PRO A 108 -26.49 6.19 12.21
C PRO A 108 -27.32 7.46 11.91
N TYR A 109 -26.71 8.63 12.09
CA TYR A 109 -27.18 9.92 11.59
C TYR A 109 -25.99 10.71 11.06
N GLN A 110 -26.00 11.03 9.76
CA GLN A 110 -24.88 11.70 9.08
C GLN A 110 -23.53 11.05 9.45
N ASP A 111 -23.36 9.75 9.20
CA ASP A 111 -22.08 9.04 9.40
C ASP A 111 -21.54 8.95 10.84
N ILE A 112 -22.31 9.35 11.87
CA ILE A 112 -22.00 9.06 13.28
C ILE A 112 -23.06 8.15 13.90
N ASN A 113 -22.65 7.26 14.81
CA ASN A 113 -23.56 6.35 15.50
C ASN A 113 -24.09 7.01 16.77
N ILE A 114 -25.42 7.07 16.89
CA ILE A 114 -26.07 7.60 18.08
C ILE A 114 -26.75 6.44 18.80
N THR A 115 -26.43 6.26 20.07
CA THR A 115 -27.08 5.28 20.94
C THR A 115 -28.08 6.00 21.84
N TYR A 116 -29.31 5.52 21.88
CA TYR A 116 -30.39 6.07 22.71
C TYR A 116 -31.04 4.97 23.55
N SER A 117 -31.23 5.21 24.85
CA SER A 117 -31.79 4.25 25.81
C SER A 117 -33.21 3.78 25.52
N GLY A 118 -33.99 4.56 24.75
CA GLY A 118 -35.41 4.30 24.51
C GLY A 118 -36.33 5.03 25.50
N TYR A 119 -37.57 5.29 25.08
CA TYR A 119 -38.56 6.06 25.86
C TYR A 119 -39.16 5.30 27.06
N ASN A 120 -38.78 4.03 27.27
CA ASN A 120 -39.08 3.34 28.53
C ASN A 120 -38.00 3.59 29.60
N GLY A 121 -36.98 4.38 29.28
CA GLY A 121 -35.85 4.66 30.15
C GLY A 121 -34.88 3.48 30.32
N PHE A 122 -33.75 3.76 30.96
CA PHE A 122 -32.75 2.77 31.33
C PHE A 122 -33.31 1.84 32.41
N ASN A 123 -33.20 0.51 32.21
CA ASN A 123 -33.76 -0.52 33.09
C ASN A 123 -35.28 -0.41 33.38
N GLY A 124 -36.03 0.29 32.52
CA GLY A 124 -37.48 0.48 32.67
C GLY A 124 -37.87 1.63 33.61
N GLU A 125 -36.91 2.44 34.05
CA GLU A 125 -37.15 3.65 34.83
C GLU A 125 -37.58 4.81 33.92
N LYS A 126 -38.90 4.95 33.73
CA LYS A 126 -39.46 6.08 32.97
C LYS A 126 -39.06 7.42 33.60
N GLY A 127 -38.45 8.30 32.82
CA GLY A 127 -37.82 9.53 33.31
C GLY A 127 -36.31 9.45 33.49
N HIS A 128 -35.69 8.28 33.27
CA HIS A 128 -34.24 8.09 33.25
C HIS A 128 -33.78 7.65 31.86
N GLU A 129 -33.30 8.59 31.05
CA GLU A 129 -32.90 8.34 29.66
C GLU A 129 -31.49 8.84 29.39
N TYR A 130 -30.84 8.27 28.36
CA TYR A 130 -29.54 8.76 27.93
C TYR A 130 -29.32 8.69 26.42
N ILE A 131 -28.39 9.53 25.96
CA ILE A 131 -27.80 9.47 24.63
C ILE A 131 -26.27 9.33 24.72
N GLU A 132 -25.68 8.50 23.87
CA GLU A 132 -24.23 8.36 23.68
C GLU A 132 -23.85 8.56 22.21
N ILE A 133 -22.75 9.28 21.97
CA ILE A 133 -22.13 9.48 20.67
C ILE A 133 -20.62 9.28 20.85
N GLY A 134 -20.05 8.24 20.23
CA GLY A 134 -18.63 7.92 20.37
C GLY A 134 -17.76 8.82 19.49
N GLU A 135 -18.15 8.96 18.23
CA GLU A 135 -17.44 9.75 17.23
C GLU A 135 -17.66 11.28 17.43
N PRO A 136 -16.78 12.15 16.91
CA PRO A 136 -17.00 13.59 16.96
C PRO A 136 -18.31 14.01 16.29
N THR A 137 -19.15 14.77 16.98
CA THR A 137 -20.39 15.31 16.40
C THR A 137 -20.07 16.10 15.13
N ASN A 138 -20.68 15.74 14.00
CA ASN A 138 -20.38 16.38 12.72
C ASN A 138 -21.29 17.58 12.40
N THR A 139 -22.31 17.80 13.21
CA THR A 139 -23.22 18.93 13.11
C THR A 139 -23.64 19.42 14.50
N THR A 140 -24.19 20.63 14.58
CA THR A 140 -24.79 21.13 15.82
C THR A 140 -26.12 20.43 16.07
N MET A 141 -26.37 20.03 17.31
CA MET A 141 -27.62 19.39 17.71
C MET A 141 -28.27 20.15 18.86
N THR A 142 -29.59 20.06 18.97
CA THR A 142 -30.36 20.67 20.06
C THR A 142 -31.04 19.57 20.85
N MET A 143 -30.73 19.50 22.14
CA MET A 143 -31.44 18.62 23.06
C MET A 143 -32.63 19.37 23.66
N LYS A 144 -33.78 18.72 23.61
CA LYS A 144 -35.01 19.10 24.29
C LYS A 144 -35.46 17.95 25.18
N ALA A 145 -36.36 18.25 26.10
CA ALA A 145 -37.00 17.29 26.96
C ALA A 145 -38.52 17.42 26.84
N PHE A 146 -39.20 16.28 26.71
CA PHE A 146 -40.64 16.19 26.55
C PHE A 146 -41.25 15.63 27.84
N GLY A 147 -42.11 16.40 28.52
CA GLY A 147 -42.73 15.92 29.75
C GLY A 147 -44.13 15.35 29.53
N TYR A 148 -44.29 14.04 29.66
CA TYR A 148 -45.61 13.44 29.93
C TYR A 148 -46.15 13.89 31.29
N HIS A 149 -45.26 14.20 32.22
CA HIS A 149 -45.54 14.90 33.48
C HIS A 149 -44.59 16.09 33.65
N ALA A 150 -45.08 17.20 34.20
CA ALA A 150 -44.21 18.33 34.58
C ALA A 150 -43.40 17.97 35.82
N GLY A 151 -42.12 18.34 35.84
CA GLY A 151 -41.18 17.99 36.91
C GLY A 151 -39.84 18.68 36.76
N TYR A 152 -38.90 18.38 37.65
CA TYR A 152 -37.49 18.73 37.47
C TYR A 152 -36.74 17.49 37.01
N ALA A 153 -35.82 17.67 36.07
CA ALA A 153 -34.88 16.65 35.66
C ALA A 153 -33.46 17.12 35.98
N THR A 154 -32.65 16.22 36.54
CA THR A 154 -31.19 16.39 36.63
C THR A 154 -30.60 15.95 35.30
N VAL A 155 -29.82 16.83 34.68
CA VAL A 155 -29.11 16.56 33.44
C VAL A 155 -27.63 16.42 33.76
N ASN A 156 -27.09 15.20 33.60
CA ASN A 156 -25.67 14.92 33.71
C ASN A 156 -25.10 14.76 32.31
N TYR A 157 -23.98 15.40 32.01
CA TYR A 157 -23.34 15.25 30.71
C TYR A 157 -21.82 15.20 30.82
N SER A 158 -21.18 14.52 29.89
CA SER A 158 -19.73 14.40 29.78
C SER A 158 -19.28 14.26 28.34
N TRP A 159 -18.06 14.68 28.03
CA TRP A 159 -17.42 14.52 26.73
C TRP A 159 -15.93 14.28 26.91
N THR A 160 -15.35 13.45 26.05
CA THR A 160 -13.95 13.04 26.14
C THR A 160 -13.02 13.88 25.28
N GLY A 161 -13.56 14.59 24.29
CA GLY A 161 -12.75 15.40 23.38
C GLY A 161 -13.55 16.45 22.64
N LYS A 162 -12.81 17.38 22.02
CA LYS A 162 -13.36 18.41 21.13
C LYS A 162 -12.40 18.62 19.97
N VAL A 163 -12.90 18.45 18.75
CA VAL A 163 -12.11 18.61 17.51
C VAL A 163 -11.50 20.01 17.45
N GLY A 164 -10.19 20.06 17.19
CA GLY A 164 -9.43 21.31 17.18
C GLY A 164 -9.07 21.85 18.56
N CYS A 165 -9.29 21.06 19.63
CA CYS A 165 -8.92 21.40 20.99
C CYS A 165 -7.76 20.49 21.44
N THR A 166 -6.65 21.09 21.85
CA THR A 166 -5.54 20.37 22.50
C THR A 166 -5.79 20.39 24.00
N SER A 167 -6.08 19.22 24.59
CA SER A 167 -6.15 19.09 26.04
C SER A 167 -4.81 19.46 26.67
N SER A 168 -4.84 20.19 27.78
CA SER A 168 -3.66 20.45 28.59
C SER A 168 -3.14 19.12 29.14
N ASN A 169 -1.84 18.86 28.98
CA ASN A 169 -1.18 17.64 29.48
C ASN A 169 -1.13 17.57 31.03
N GLU A 170 -1.52 18.65 31.69
CA GLU A 170 -1.66 18.75 33.13
C GLU A 170 -2.87 19.60 33.50
N GLY A 171 -3.41 19.38 34.69
CA GLY A 171 -4.47 20.22 35.22
C GLY A 171 -4.77 19.93 36.68
N ASN A 172 -5.55 20.82 37.28
CA ASN A 172 -6.07 20.66 38.63
C ASN A 172 -7.39 21.41 38.79
N GLY A 173 -8.18 21.01 39.78
CA GLY A 173 -9.44 21.64 40.11
C GLY A 173 -9.90 21.35 41.52
N THR A 174 -10.89 22.11 41.97
CA THR A 174 -11.59 21.88 43.23
C THR A 174 -13.05 22.26 43.10
N PHE A 175 -13.91 21.52 43.80
CA PHE A 175 -15.32 21.85 43.94
C PHE A 175 -15.85 21.25 45.25
N GLN A 176 -17.04 21.72 45.64
CA GLN A 176 -17.75 21.27 46.82
C GLN A 176 -19.13 20.76 46.41
N GLN A 177 -19.57 19.64 46.99
CA GLN A 177 -20.89 19.07 46.73
C GLN A 177 -21.57 18.62 48.02
N GLU A 178 -22.86 18.94 48.16
CA GLU A 178 -23.68 18.44 49.27
C GLU A 178 -24.04 16.98 49.03
N ILE A 179 -23.80 16.14 50.04
CA ILE A 179 -24.11 14.71 50.04
C ILE A 179 -25.16 14.45 51.11
N LEU A 180 -26.26 13.81 50.71
CA LEU A 180 -27.37 13.51 51.61
C LEU A 180 -27.08 12.24 52.43
N HIS A 181 -27.64 12.18 53.63
CA HIS A 181 -27.54 11.00 54.49
C HIS A 181 -28.14 9.77 53.80
N GLN A 182 -27.37 8.68 53.78
CA GLN A 182 -27.68 7.40 53.15
C GLN A 182 -27.92 7.48 51.63
N ALA A 183 -27.39 8.51 50.97
CA ALA A 183 -27.47 8.65 49.52
C ALA A 183 -26.09 8.48 48.86
N THR A 184 -26.10 7.91 47.65
CA THR A 184 -24.96 7.96 46.73
C THR A 184 -25.23 9.04 45.70
N ASN A 185 -24.39 10.07 45.66
CA ASN A 185 -24.49 11.13 44.68
C ASN A 185 -23.39 10.99 43.61
N LEU A 186 -23.71 11.25 42.35
CA LEU A 186 -22.70 11.39 41.29
C LEU A 186 -21.90 12.66 41.55
N VAL A 187 -20.58 12.53 41.55
CA VAL A 187 -19.65 13.62 41.88
C VAL A 187 -18.77 14.01 40.70
N GLY A 188 -18.54 13.11 39.75
CA GLY A 188 -17.93 13.46 38.46
C GLY A 188 -17.73 12.25 37.55
N THR A 189 -17.32 12.51 36.32
CA THR A 189 -16.82 11.47 35.41
C THR A 189 -15.39 11.80 35.01
N ILE A 190 -14.55 10.79 34.92
CA ILE A 190 -13.14 10.89 34.53
C ILE A 190 -13.05 10.27 33.14
N PRO A 191 -12.68 11.03 32.09
CA PRO A 191 -12.55 10.48 30.74
C PRO A 191 -11.32 9.54 30.63
N PRO A 192 -11.21 8.74 29.56
CA PRO A 192 -9.97 8.05 29.23
C PRO A 192 -8.86 9.07 28.87
N ASN A 193 -7.62 8.59 28.89
CA ASN A 193 -6.38 9.32 28.60
C ASN A 193 -6.02 10.46 29.59
N ILE A 194 -6.52 10.40 30.82
CA ILE A 194 -6.06 11.28 31.89
C ILE A 194 -4.83 10.66 32.55
N GLN A 195 -3.69 11.32 32.37
CA GLN A 195 -2.40 10.86 32.88
C GLN A 195 -2.23 11.21 34.37
N ASN A 196 -1.86 10.23 35.21
CA ASN A 196 -1.46 10.42 36.61
C ASN A 196 -2.49 11.19 37.46
N LEU A 197 -3.73 10.68 37.50
CA LEU A 197 -4.83 11.31 38.23
C LEU A 197 -4.72 11.09 39.74
N GLU A 198 -4.85 12.18 40.50
CA GLU A 198 -5.00 12.16 41.96
C GLU A 198 -6.25 12.92 42.35
N ILE A 199 -7.11 12.30 43.15
CA ILE A 199 -8.35 12.85 43.68
C ILE A 199 -8.32 12.72 45.19
N ASN A 200 -8.60 13.82 45.90
CA ASN A 200 -8.72 13.87 47.34
C ASN A 200 -10.09 14.41 47.73
N LEU A 201 -10.79 13.66 48.58
CA LEU A 201 -12.02 14.05 49.24
C LEU A 201 -11.71 14.44 50.69
N THR A 202 -12.29 15.54 51.15
CA THR A 202 -12.22 15.99 52.54
C THR A 202 -13.60 16.41 53.04
N SER A 203 -13.95 16.00 54.26
CA SER A 203 -15.20 16.34 54.92
C SER A 203 -15.06 16.24 56.44
N ASP A 204 -15.84 17.03 57.18
CA ASP A 204 -16.01 16.89 58.63
C ASP A 204 -17.05 15.80 59.01
N LYS A 205 -17.57 15.09 58.01
CA LYS A 205 -18.57 14.04 58.09
C LYS A 205 -18.06 12.75 57.49
N ASP A 206 -18.70 11.65 57.87
CA ASP A 206 -18.38 10.31 57.36
C ASP A 206 -18.92 10.14 55.93
N LEU A 207 -18.10 10.52 54.96
CA LEU A 207 -18.36 10.44 53.52
C LEU A 207 -17.29 9.56 52.84
N ASP A 208 -17.73 8.58 52.04
CA ASP A 208 -16.84 7.65 51.33
C ASP A 208 -16.79 7.97 49.84
N ILE A 209 -15.59 8.07 49.27
CA ILE A 209 -15.43 8.20 47.81
C ILE A 209 -15.66 6.84 47.14
N GLN A 210 -16.33 6.85 46.00
CA GLN A 210 -16.58 5.67 45.19
C GLN A 210 -16.16 5.88 43.74
N LEU A 211 -15.68 4.82 43.09
CA LEU A 211 -15.26 4.82 41.69
C LEU A 211 -15.84 3.61 40.98
N TYR A 212 -16.47 3.84 39.84
CA TYR A 212 -17.11 2.82 39.03
C TYR A 212 -16.58 2.87 37.59
N ALA A 213 -16.52 1.73 36.93
CA ALA A 213 -16.33 1.67 35.48
C ALA A 213 -17.61 2.08 34.74
N LYS A 214 -17.50 2.33 33.42
CA LYS A 214 -18.63 2.73 32.58
C LYS A 214 -19.79 1.72 32.62
N ASP A 215 -19.49 0.43 32.77
CA ASP A 215 -20.47 -0.66 32.82
C ASP A 215 -21.18 -0.81 34.19
N GLY A 216 -20.83 0.02 35.18
CA GLY A 216 -21.37 -0.02 36.53
C GLY A 216 -20.60 -0.91 37.50
N THR A 217 -19.48 -1.50 37.09
CA THR A 217 -18.59 -2.26 37.99
C THR A 217 -18.04 -1.34 39.08
N ALA A 218 -18.28 -1.68 40.35
CA ALA A 218 -17.73 -0.96 41.50
C ALA A 218 -16.24 -1.29 41.67
N ILE A 219 -15.36 -0.35 41.35
CA ILE A 219 -13.90 -0.51 41.50
C ILE A 219 -13.51 -0.15 42.93
N VAL A 220 -13.86 1.07 43.37
CA VAL A 220 -13.67 1.56 44.74
C VAL A 220 -15.03 1.76 45.36
N SER A 221 -15.39 0.97 46.36
CA SER A 221 -16.64 1.14 47.11
C SER A 221 -16.70 0.18 48.29
N TRP A 222 -17.06 0.67 49.48
CA TRP A 222 -17.40 -0.22 50.59
C TRP A 222 -18.75 -0.93 50.36
N GLN A 223 -19.78 -0.19 49.93
CA GLN A 223 -21.11 -0.74 49.63
C GLN A 223 -21.77 -0.02 48.42
N PRO A 224 -22.17 -0.77 47.37
CA PRO A 224 -21.94 -2.21 47.17
C PRO A 224 -20.45 -2.54 47.17
N THR A 225 -20.09 -3.75 47.60
CA THR A 225 -18.68 -4.14 47.75
C THR A 225 -17.96 -4.05 46.40
N GLY A 226 -17.03 -3.10 46.31
CA GLY A 226 -16.16 -2.93 45.15
C GLY A 226 -14.94 -3.85 45.19
N LEU A 227 -14.17 -3.83 44.11
CA LEU A 227 -12.89 -4.56 44.00
C LEU A 227 -11.90 -4.11 45.09
N LEU A 228 -11.91 -2.81 45.42
CA LEU A 228 -11.32 -2.19 46.59
C LEU A 228 -12.45 -1.78 47.55
N SER A 229 -12.49 -2.40 48.73
CA SER A 229 -13.59 -2.27 49.71
C SER A 229 -13.13 -2.34 51.18
N GLY A 230 -11.82 -2.33 51.41
CA GLY A 230 -11.18 -2.50 52.70
C GLY A 230 -11.04 -1.22 53.53
N PRO A 231 -10.80 -1.36 54.85
CA PRO A 231 -10.69 -0.24 55.79
C PRO A 231 -9.43 0.60 55.66
N THR A 232 -8.44 0.16 54.90
CA THR A 232 -7.11 0.77 54.78
C THR A 232 -6.71 0.81 53.31
N GLU A 233 -5.56 1.42 53.02
CA GLU A 233 -5.08 1.56 51.66
C GLU A 233 -5.04 0.22 50.91
N GLN A 234 -5.59 0.22 49.69
CA GLN A 234 -5.56 -0.92 48.77
C GLN A 234 -5.21 -0.44 47.37
N ASN A 235 -4.61 -1.33 46.59
CA ASN A 235 -4.30 -1.11 45.19
C ASN A 235 -4.84 -2.25 44.32
N ILE A 236 -5.15 -1.94 43.07
CA ILE A 236 -5.52 -2.91 42.05
C ILE A 236 -5.04 -2.44 40.67
N LEU A 237 -4.65 -3.40 39.84
CA LEU A 237 -4.53 -3.19 38.40
C LEU A 237 -5.90 -3.51 37.76
N TYR A 238 -6.60 -2.49 37.28
CA TYR A 238 -7.91 -2.61 36.66
C TYR A 238 -7.84 -2.07 35.23
N HIS A 239 -7.99 -2.94 34.23
CA HIS A 239 -7.88 -2.59 32.80
C HIS A 239 -6.66 -1.69 32.50
N ASP A 240 -5.48 -2.14 32.94
CA ASP A 240 -4.18 -1.46 32.82
C ASP A 240 -4.04 -0.13 33.61
N MET A 241 -5.04 0.27 34.38
CA MET A 241 -4.96 1.38 35.33
C MET A 241 -4.51 0.87 36.71
N ASN A 242 -3.41 1.42 37.25
CA ASN A 242 -3.02 1.12 38.62
C ASN A 242 -3.74 2.07 39.59
N ILE A 243 -4.81 1.58 40.22
CA ILE A 243 -5.72 2.36 41.05
C ILE A 243 -5.40 2.08 42.52
N THR A 244 -5.05 3.13 43.26
CA THR A 244 -4.84 3.09 44.72
C THR A 244 -5.92 3.90 45.42
N TRP A 245 -6.53 3.34 46.45
CA TRP A 245 -7.52 4.01 47.30
C TRP A 245 -7.12 3.91 48.76
N SER A 246 -7.33 4.97 49.55
CA SER A 246 -6.98 5.04 50.98
C SER A 246 -7.74 4.07 51.89
N GLY A 247 -8.87 3.51 51.43
CA GLY A 247 -9.80 2.76 52.25
C GLY A 247 -10.82 3.64 52.98
N TYR A 248 -11.91 3.04 53.46
CA TYR A 248 -13.07 3.75 54.04
C TYR A 248 -12.84 4.34 55.44
N ASN A 249 -11.75 4.00 56.13
CA ASN A 249 -11.37 4.73 57.35
C ASN A 249 -10.57 6.02 57.05
N GLY A 250 -10.39 6.34 55.76
CA GLY A 250 -9.63 7.49 55.29
C GLY A 250 -8.14 7.47 55.63
N THR A 251 -7.46 8.57 55.32
CA THR A 251 -6.03 8.75 55.58
C THR A 251 -5.78 8.97 57.07
N GLY A 252 -4.95 8.12 57.68
CA GLY A 252 -4.60 8.25 59.10
C GLY A 252 -5.76 7.99 60.08
N VAL A 253 -6.77 7.20 59.68
CA VAL A 253 -7.97 6.87 60.48
C VAL A 253 -8.92 8.08 60.68
N GLN A 254 -8.95 9.00 59.72
CA GLN A 254 -9.89 10.11 59.67
C GLN A 254 -10.99 9.80 58.64
N THR A 255 -12.16 9.36 59.13
CA THR A 255 -13.35 9.15 58.28
C THR A 255 -13.75 10.46 57.60
N GLY A 256 -14.16 10.41 56.32
CA GLY A 256 -14.39 11.61 55.51
C GLY A 256 -13.16 12.22 54.86
N HIS A 257 -11.97 11.60 54.97
CA HIS A 257 -10.74 12.05 54.30
C HIS A 257 -10.14 10.93 53.46
N GLU A 258 -10.52 10.86 52.20
CA GLU A 258 -10.16 9.75 51.31
C GLU A 258 -9.46 10.22 50.04
N TYR A 259 -8.67 9.34 49.42
CA TYR A 259 -8.06 9.65 48.13
C TYR A 259 -8.12 8.46 47.17
N ILE A 260 -8.13 8.79 45.88
CA ILE A 260 -7.92 7.85 44.77
C ILE A 260 -6.75 8.35 43.92
N LYS A 261 -5.81 7.45 43.61
CA LYS A 261 -4.70 7.69 42.68
C LYS A 261 -4.77 6.69 41.54
N ILE A 262 -4.67 7.17 40.31
CA ILE A 262 -4.55 6.36 39.09
C ILE A 262 -3.22 6.71 38.44
N THR A 263 -2.28 5.77 38.44
CA THR A 263 -0.96 5.96 37.81
C THR A 263 -0.99 5.50 36.36
N GLY A 264 -0.38 6.25 35.44
CA GLY A 264 -0.53 6.06 34.00
C GLY A 264 -1.77 6.74 33.46
N ASN A 265 -2.24 6.33 32.27
CA ASN A 265 -3.44 6.90 31.65
C ASN A 265 -4.68 6.12 32.11
N THR A 266 -5.77 6.84 32.38
CA THR A 266 -7.09 6.20 32.46
C THR A 266 -7.41 5.55 31.11
N THR A 267 -7.80 4.28 31.09
CA THR A 267 -8.02 3.53 29.83
C THR A 267 -9.48 3.54 29.37
N GLU A 268 -10.39 3.91 30.27
CA GLU A 268 -11.81 4.04 29.99
C GLU A 268 -12.42 5.22 30.78
N MET A 269 -13.69 5.53 30.50
CA MET A 269 -14.45 6.47 31.30
C MET A 269 -14.75 5.86 32.67
N LEU A 270 -14.41 6.58 33.74
CA LEU A 270 -14.73 6.21 35.10
C LEU A 270 -15.79 7.16 35.68
N VAL A 271 -16.63 6.64 36.56
CA VAL A 271 -17.72 7.36 37.22
C VAL A 271 -17.39 7.47 38.69
N MET A 272 -17.18 8.70 39.16
CA MET A 272 -16.91 9.01 40.56
C MET A 272 -18.21 9.37 41.28
N LYS A 273 -18.46 8.70 42.40
CA LYS A 273 -19.59 8.97 43.29
C LYS A 273 -19.09 9.19 44.71
N VAL A 274 -19.95 9.72 45.58
CA VAL A 274 -19.70 9.81 47.02
C VAL A 274 -20.92 9.31 47.78
N TYR A 275 -20.69 8.50 48.81
CA TYR A 275 -21.75 8.00 49.70
C TYR A 275 -21.67 8.68 51.06
N GLY A 276 -22.80 9.17 51.55
CA GLY A 276 -22.86 9.83 52.87
C GLY A 276 -23.42 8.95 53.97
N TYR A 277 -22.59 8.44 54.89
CA TYR A 277 -23.10 7.88 56.15
C TYR A 277 -23.63 8.96 57.07
N GLU A 278 -23.11 10.17 56.95
CA GLU A 278 -23.67 11.38 57.52
C GLU A 278 -23.95 12.39 56.39
N ALA A 279 -24.96 13.25 56.54
CA ALA A 279 -25.16 14.34 55.58
C ALA A 279 -24.08 15.40 55.79
N GLY A 280 -23.43 15.84 54.71
CA GLY A 280 -22.30 16.75 54.77
C GLY A 280 -21.88 17.29 53.41
N PHE A 281 -20.89 18.18 53.41
CA PHE A 281 -20.26 18.65 52.18
C PHE A 281 -18.99 17.84 51.92
N ALA A 282 -18.85 17.33 50.69
CA ALA A 282 -17.61 16.75 50.19
C ALA A 282 -16.82 17.84 49.47
N ASP A 283 -15.67 18.23 50.03
CA ASP A 283 -14.69 19.08 49.36
C ASP A 283 -13.75 18.18 48.54
N VAL A 284 -13.87 18.25 47.22
CA VAL A 284 -13.08 17.43 46.30
C VAL A 284 -12.02 18.31 45.65
N THR A 285 -10.77 17.84 45.69
CA THR A 285 -9.64 18.41 44.96
C THR A 285 -9.06 17.34 44.06
N TYR A 286 -8.69 17.70 42.83
CA TYR A 286 -8.10 16.75 41.90
C TYR A 286 -7.01 17.41 41.06
N LYS A 287 -6.06 16.60 40.59
CA LYS A 287 -4.98 17.01 39.69
C LYS A 287 -4.52 15.84 38.82
N TRP A 288 -3.94 16.15 37.66
CA TRP A 288 -3.43 15.18 36.69
C TRP A 288 -2.28 15.80 35.88
N GLY A 289 -1.44 14.99 35.25
CA GLY A 289 -0.27 15.41 34.45
C GLY A 289 1.10 15.17 35.09
N ASP A 290 2.16 15.62 34.42
CA ASP A 290 3.57 15.33 34.75
C ASP A 290 4.01 15.94 36.10
N THR A 291 3.83 15.18 37.16
CA THR A 291 4.70 15.32 38.33
C THR A 291 6.04 14.72 37.98
N ASN A 292 7.00 15.57 37.60
CA ASN A 292 8.43 15.25 37.53
C ASN A 292 8.81 14.31 38.68
N ASP A 293 8.91 13.02 38.37
CA ASP A 293 9.72 12.08 39.11
C ASP A 293 10.75 11.57 38.10
N THR A 294 12.00 11.68 38.49
CA THR A 294 13.16 11.33 37.69
C THR A 294 13.07 9.85 37.34
N ASP A 295 12.59 9.55 36.14
CA ASP A 295 12.57 8.18 35.67
C ASP A 295 14.02 7.73 35.45
N ASN A 296 14.44 6.88 36.38
CA ASN A 296 15.70 6.16 36.33
C ASN A 296 15.44 4.69 35.93
N GLN A 297 14.25 4.42 35.39
CA GLN A 297 13.85 3.13 34.84
C GLN A 297 13.69 3.27 33.32
N GLY A 298 14.00 2.20 32.60
CA GLY A 298 13.81 2.18 31.15
C GLY A 298 12.34 2.02 30.77
N PRO A 299 12.03 2.20 29.49
CA PRO A 299 10.68 2.06 28.96
C PRO A 299 10.02 0.75 29.39
N GLN A 300 8.69 0.71 29.46
CA GLN A 300 7.99 -0.55 29.70
C GLN A 300 8.21 -1.56 28.58
N LYS A 301 8.16 -2.85 28.95
CA LYS A 301 8.27 -3.96 28.00
C LYS A 301 7.22 -3.81 26.90
N PRO A 302 7.60 -3.85 25.61
CA PRO A 302 6.64 -3.72 24.53
C PRO A 302 5.66 -4.90 24.49
N THR A 303 4.45 -4.66 23.99
CA THR A 303 3.35 -5.65 23.86
C THR A 303 2.93 -5.83 22.41
N LEU A 304 2.17 -6.89 22.13
CA LEU A 304 1.65 -7.16 20.79
C LEU A 304 0.13 -6.96 20.74
N ASN A 305 -0.37 -6.32 19.69
CA ASN A 305 -1.81 -6.09 19.52
C ASN A 305 -2.56 -7.33 19.03
N PHE A 306 -1.85 -8.28 18.42
CA PHE A 306 -2.35 -9.60 18.09
C PHE A 306 -1.26 -10.64 18.29
N VAL A 307 -1.66 -11.89 18.55
CA VAL A 307 -0.72 -13.00 18.68
C VAL A 307 -0.25 -13.39 17.27
N PRO A 308 1.04 -13.22 16.92
CA PRO A 308 1.57 -13.67 15.64
C PRO A 308 1.47 -15.19 15.56
N PRO A 309 1.44 -15.75 14.34
CA PRO A 309 1.33 -17.19 14.19
C PRO A 309 2.54 -17.87 14.86
N ALA A 310 2.29 -18.89 15.68
CA ALA A 310 3.35 -19.64 16.36
C ALA A 310 4.25 -20.40 15.37
N GLN A 311 3.78 -20.59 14.14
CA GLN A 311 4.50 -21.20 13.02
C GLN A 311 4.29 -20.38 11.76
N THR A 312 5.33 -20.20 10.95
CA THR A 312 5.20 -19.55 9.64
C THR A 312 5.96 -20.32 8.57
N GLN A 313 5.52 -20.21 7.32
CA GLN A 313 6.28 -20.62 6.14
C GLN A 313 6.92 -19.45 5.41
N ASN A 314 6.50 -18.23 5.74
CA ASN A 314 6.97 -17.01 5.11
C ASN A 314 8.38 -16.65 5.60
N SER A 315 9.12 -15.95 4.75
CA SER A 315 10.42 -15.37 5.11
C SER A 315 10.29 -14.11 5.94
N THR A 316 9.08 -13.56 6.08
CA THR A 316 8.80 -12.41 6.93
C THR A 316 7.44 -12.55 7.60
N GLU A 317 7.30 -11.99 8.81
CA GLU A 317 6.03 -11.89 9.52
C GLU A 317 5.79 -10.46 10.00
N SER A 318 4.66 -9.87 9.60
CA SER A 318 4.27 -8.56 10.08
C SER A 318 3.59 -8.67 11.43
N ILE A 319 4.11 -7.94 12.41
CA ILE A 319 3.54 -7.81 13.75
C ILE A 319 3.18 -6.35 14.01
N GLU A 320 2.25 -6.13 14.92
CA GLU A 320 1.93 -4.79 15.41
C GLU A 320 2.33 -4.70 16.89
N LEU A 321 3.32 -3.86 17.14
CA LEU A 321 3.96 -3.64 18.43
C LEU A 321 3.37 -2.41 19.10
N SER A 322 3.02 -2.52 20.38
CA SER A 322 2.65 -1.39 21.21
C SER A 322 3.75 -1.09 22.23
N GLY A 323 4.04 0.19 22.44
CA GLY A 323 5.12 0.68 23.29
C GLY A 323 4.97 2.15 23.65
N GLU A 324 5.90 2.65 24.46
CA GLU A 324 5.94 4.08 24.81
C GLU A 324 6.26 4.92 23.57
N ALA A 325 5.39 5.89 23.27
CA ALA A 325 5.55 6.77 22.10
C ALA A 325 6.90 7.51 22.14
N GLY A 326 7.57 7.58 20.99
CA GLY A 326 8.88 8.23 20.88
C GLY A 326 10.06 7.35 21.30
N THR A 327 9.84 6.16 21.85
CA THR A 327 10.93 5.21 22.13
C THR A 327 11.40 4.52 20.87
N LYS A 328 12.72 4.30 20.80
CA LYS A 328 13.38 3.61 19.70
C LYS A 328 13.18 2.11 19.85
N VAL A 329 12.72 1.46 18.79
CA VAL A 329 12.52 0.02 18.77
C VAL A 329 13.76 -0.66 18.23
N PHE A 330 14.28 -1.60 19.01
CA PHE A 330 15.37 -2.48 18.61
C PHE A 330 14.87 -3.90 18.50
N VAL A 331 15.11 -4.55 17.36
CA VAL A 331 14.88 -5.99 17.18
C VAL A 331 16.23 -6.66 17.09
N ASN A 332 16.52 -7.59 18.00
CA ASN A 332 17.82 -8.25 18.11
C ASN A 332 19.00 -7.26 18.18
N ALA A 333 18.81 -6.18 18.96
CA ALA A 333 19.74 -5.05 19.12
C ALA A 333 20.00 -4.20 17.87
N VAL A 334 19.21 -4.37 16.80
CA VAL A 334 19.23 -3.51 15.61
C VAL A 334 18.08 -2.53 15.70
N TYR A 335 18.38 -1.23 15.61
CA TYR A 335 17.36 -0.18 15.54
C TYR A 335 16.53 -0.36 14.28
N ILE A 336 15.21 -0.45 14.43
CA ILE A 336 14.27 -0.61 13.32
C ILE A 336 13.57 0.72 13.03
N ASP A 337 12.83 1.24 14.00
CA ASP A 337 12.09 2.50 13.88
C ASP A 337 11.71 3.03 15.28
N THR A 338 10.96 4.12 15.35
CA THR A 338 10.45 4.71 16.59
C THR A 338 8.95 4.45 16.74
N ILE A 339 8.49 4.14 17.96
CA ILE A 339 7.05 4.01 18.23
C ILE A 339 6.37 5.35 17.93
N ASN A 340 5.35 5.31 17.08
CA ASN A 340 4.68 6.53 16.65
C ASN A 340 3.89 7.17 17.81
N ALA A 341 3.33 8.36 17.58
CA ALA A 341 2.57 9.09 18.59
C ALA A 341 1.31 8.35 19.11
N SER A 342 0.82 7.34 18.38
CA SER A 342 -0.30 6.48 18.82
C SER A 342 0.14 5.29 19.68
N GLY A 343 1.44 5.18 19.99
CA GLY A 343 1.99 4.09 20.78
C GLY A 343 2.12 2.77 20.01
N ILE A 344 1.96 2.78 18.68
CA ILE A 344 1.92 1.58 17.84
C ILE A 344 3.01 1.66 16.77
N LEU A 345 3.58 0.51 16.40
CA LEU A 345 4.46 0.35 15.26
C LEU A 345 4.22 -0.99 14.58
N THR A 346 3.96 -0.98 13.28
CA THR A 346 3.96 -2.21 12.48
C THR A 346 5.41 -2.56 12.13
N LEU A 347 5.87 -3.73 12.57
CA LEU A 347 7.21 -4.24 12.32
C LEU A 347 7.12 -5.47 11.43
N THR A 348 8.06 -5.59 10.49
CA THR A 348 8.25 -6.83 9.73
C THR A 348 9.43 -7.59 10.34
N LEU A 349 9.15 -8.74 10.93
CA LEU A 349 10.15 -9.65 11.47
C LEU A 349 10.69 -10.54 10.37
N ASP A 350 12.01 -10.64 10.25
CA ASP A 350 12.67 -11.55 9.31
C ASP A 350 12.70 -12.97 9.86
N THR A 351 11.82 -13.82 9.33
CA THR A 351 11.74 -15.25 9.65
C THR A 351 12.47 -16.13 8.63
N SER A 352 13.27 -15.54 7.73
CA SER A 352 14.01 -16.25 6.69
C SER A 352 15.12 -17.16 7.25
N GLY A 353 15.69 -17.99 6.37
CA GLY A 353 16.72 -18.97 6.71
C GLY A 353 16.16 -20.30 7.22
N GLU A 354 16.99 -21.07 7.93
CA GLU A 354 16.68 -22.45 8.32
C GLU A 354 15.42 -22.57 9.18
N ASP A 355 14.74 -23.72 9.04
CA ASP A 355 13.62 -24.11 9.89
C ASP A 355 14.02 -24.12 11.36
N GLY A 356 13.07 -23.76 12.19
CA GLY A 356 13.23 -23.72 13.63
C GLY A 356 12.74 -22.41 14.23
N ILE A 357 12.99 -22.29 15.52
CA ILE A 357 12.48 -21.18 16.32
C ILE A 357 13.31 -19.94 16.03
N LYS A 358 12.71 -19.00 15.29
CA LYS A 358 13.20 -17.63 15.13
C LYS A 358 12.82 -16.86 16.37
N THR A 359 13.84 -16.41 17.10
CA THR A 359 13.66 -15.66 18.33
C THR A 359 13.97 -14.19 18.05
N PHE A 360 13.00 -13.33 18.33
CA PHE A 360 13.12 -11.89 18.20
C PHE A 360 13.11 -11.30 19.59
N THR A 361 14.18 -10.60 19.94
CA THR A 361 14.27 -9.83 21.18
C THR A 361 13.96 -8.38 20.84
N ILE A 362 12.77 -7.94 21.21
CA ILE A 362 12.31 -6.59 20.94
C ILE A 362 12.47 -5.76 22.21
N LEU A 363 13.21 -4.66 22.10
CA LEU A 363 13.51 -3.72 23.17
C LEU A 363 13.06 -2.32 22.75
N LEU A 364 12.62 -1.54 23.72
CA LEU A 364 12.43 -0.10 23.56
C LEU A 364 13.57 0.62 24.27
N GLU A 365 14.09 1.69 23.67
CA GLU A 365 15.08 2.58 24.30
C GLU A 365 14.54 4.02 24.29
N ASP A 366 14.59 4.68 25.43
CA ASP A 366 14.25 6.10 25.52
C ASP A 366 15.39 7.01 25.01
N ASP A 367 15.16 8.32 24.99
CA ASP A 367 16.18 9.30 24.61
C ASP A 367 17.33 9.43 25.63
N ALA A 368 17.14 8.91 26.85
CA ALA A 368 18.17 8.85 27.88
C ALA A 368 19.06 7.60 27.78
N GLY A 369 18.74 6.66 26.88
CA GLY A 369 19.46 5.41 26.65
C GLY A 369 19.10 4.27 27.61
N HIS A 370 18.02 4.39 28.37
CA HIS A 370 17.50 3.29 29.19
C HIS A 370 16.68 2.33 28.33
N GLN A 371 16.82 1.03 28.60
CA GLN A 371 16.18 -0.01 27.81
C GLN A 371 15.06 -0.70 28.59
N SER A 372 14.01 -1.10 27.88
CA SER A 372 12.93 -1.91 28.43
C SER A 372 13.37 -3.32 28.78
N GLU A 373 12.54 -4.02 29.56
CA GLU A 373 12.61 -5.48 29.54
C GLU A 373 12.28 -6.01 28.13
N PRO A 374 12.95 -7.07 27.64
CA PRO A 374 12.74 -7.56 26.29
C PRO A 374 11.40 -8.29 26.12
N LEU A 375 10.72 -8.00 25.01
CA LEU A 375 9.69 -8.87 24.44
C LEU A 375 10.37 -9.92 23.56
N ILE A 376 10.31 -11.17 24.02
CA ILE A 376 10.86 -12.30 23.30
C ILE A 376 9.73 -12.96 22.53
N LEU A 377 9.81 -12.91 21.20
CA LEU A 377 8.90 -13.62 20.30
C LEU A 377 9.60 -14.81 19.70
N ALA A 378 8.95 -15.96 19.77
CA ALA A 378 9.43 -17.20 19.18
C ALA A 378 8.44 -17.61 18.08
N ILE A 379 8.86 -17.47 16.83
CA ILE A 379 8.09 -17.92 15.67
C ILE A 379 8.81 -19.14 15.09
N ASN A 380 8.16 -20.29 15.05
CA ASN A 380 8.77 -21.47 14.45
C ASN A 380 8.65 -21.39 12.92
N LYS A 381 9.74 -20.99 12.25
CA LYS A 381 9.84 -21.09 10.81
C LYS A 381 9.80 -22.56 10.42
N GLN A 382 8.87 -22.90 9.55
CA GLN A 382 8.82 -24.17 8.87
C GLN A 382 9.00 -23.92 7.39
N SER A 383 9.70 -24.78 6.71
CA SER A 383 9.73 -24.79 5.27
C SER A 383 8.37 -25.29 4.83
N ASP A 384 7.78 -24.64 3.83
CA ASP A 384 6.62 -25.21 3.18
C ASP A 384 7.00 -26.65 2.75
N PRO A 385 6.23 -27.68 3.18
CA PRO A 385 6.51 -29.06 2.81
C PRO A 385 6.68 -29.25 1.30
N LYS A 386 6.14 -28.35 0.47
CA LYS A 386 6.40 -28.34 -0.97
C LYS A 386 7.90 -28.27 -1.28
N TYR A 387 8.71 -27.47 -0.57
CA TYR A 387 10.16 -27.36 -0.82
C TYR A 387 10.94 -28.62 -0.42
N ALA A 388 10.34 -29.52 0.37
CA ALA A 388 10.90 -30.85 0.63
C ALA A 388 10.55 -31.87 -0.48
N LEU A 389 9.64 -31.53 -1.39
CA LEU A 389 9.28 -32.41 -2.50
C LEU A 389 10.48 -32.51 -3.44
N SER A 390 10.86 -33.75 -3.72
CA SER A 390 11.86 -34.06 -4.72
C SER A 390 11.43 -35.22 -5.61
N TYR A 391 11.90 -35.21 -6.86
CA TYR A 391 11.72 -36.29 -7.80
C TYR A 391 13.07 -36.75 -8.31
N LYS A 392 13.36 -38.04 -8.05
CA LYS A 392 14.66 -38.65 -8.36
C LYS A 392 15.86 -37.89 -7.75
N GLY A 393 15.66 -37.15 -6.66
CA GLY A 393 16.72 -36.33 -6.05
C GLY A 393 16.91 -34.96 -6.70
N LEU A 394 15.97 -34.51 -7.55
CA LEU A 394 15.80 -33.11 -7.93
C LEU A 394 14.72 -32.51 -7.06
N THR A 395 15.03 -31.45 -6.33
CA THR A 395 14.01 -30.69 -5.60
C THR A 395 13.10 -29.97 -6.60
N PHE A 396 11.79 -30.05 -6.38
CA PHE A 396 10.81 -29.44 -7.29
C PHE A 396 10.77 -27.92 -7.16
N TYR A 397 10.79 -27.45 -5.91
CA TYR A 397 10.50 -26.06 -5.56
C TYR A 397 11.65 -25.47 -4.76
N TYR A 398 11.93 -24.20 -4.95
CA TYR A 398 12.92 -23.46 -4.15
C TYR A 398 12.37 -22.09 -3.79
N GLN A 399 12.71 -21.63 -2.59
CA GLN A 399 12.55 -20.22 -2.26
C GLN A 399 13.63 -19.42 -2.97
N ASP A 400 13.25 -18.29 -3.55
CA ASP A 400 14.21 -17.35 -4.13
C ASP A 400 15.15 -16.82 -3.04
N LEU A 401 16.41 -16.61 -3.42
CA LEU A 401 17.42 -16.00 -2.57
C LEU A 401 17.00 -14.57 -2.20
N VAL A 402 17.10 -14.25 -0.91
CA VAL A 402 17.03 -12.87 -0.45
C VAL A 402 18.22 -12.06 -0.98
N THR A 403 18.01 -10.77 -1.20
CA THR A 403 18.99 -9.91 -1.91
C THR A 403 20.35 -9.81 -1.22
N GLU A 404 20.40 -10.00 0.10
CA GLU A 404 21.62 -10.00 0.91
C GLU A 404 22.52 -11.21 0.63
N ASN A 405 21.94 -12.29 0.10
CA ASN A 405 22.67 -13.51 -0.26
C ASN A 405 23.15 -13.50 -1.72
N TYR A 406 22.84 -12.47 -2.49
CA TYR A 406 23.34 -12.34 -3.86
C TYR A 406 24.85 -12.09 -3.89
N GLY A 407 25.54 -12.74 -4.82
CA GLY A 407 26.98 -12.61 -4.99
C GLY A 407 27.41 -11.32 -5.70
N LEU A 408 26.56 -10.74 -6.54
CA LEU A 408 26.77 -9.41 -7.11
C LEU A 408 26.29 -8.32 -6.17
N THR A 409 27.11 -7.26 -6.01
CA THR A 409 26.70 -6.05 -5.30
C THR A 409 25.44 -5.45 -5.91
N GLN A 410 24.40 -5.39 -5.09
CA GLN A 410 23.08 -4.91 -5.46
C GLN A 410 22.99 -3.40 -5.29
N LEU A 411 22.44 -2.70 -6.30
CA LEU A 411 22.09 -1.30 -6.12
C LEU A 411 20.97 -1.21 -5.08
N ASN A 412 21.18 -0.38 -4.06
CA ASN A 412 20.21 -0.10 -3.00
C ASN A 412 19.78 1.39 -3.02
N ASN A 413 18.78 1.74 -2.21
CA ASN A 413 18.28 3.12 -2.15
C ASN A 413 19.34 4.12 -1.69
N ASN A 414 20.23 3.75 -0.77
CA ASN A 414 21.27 4.66 -0.28
C ASN A 414 22.26 5.02 -1.40
N THR A 415 22.78 4.02 -2.10
CA THR A 415 23.67 4.23 -3.26
C THR A 415 22.94 5.01 -4.35
N PHE A 416 21.70 4.65 -4.68
CA PHE A 416 20.90 5.34 -5.70
C PHE A 416 20.62 6.81 -5.34
N ASN A 417 20.26 7.09 -4.08
CA ASN A 417 19.91 8.43 -3.62
C ASN A 417 21.13 9.37 -3.54
N ALA A 418 22.33 8.81 -3.39
CA ALA A 418 23.59 9.56 -3.38
C ALA A 418 24.00 10.07 -4.77
N LEU A 419 23.37 9.58 -5.85
CA LEU A 419 23.65 10.01 -7.22
C LEU A 419 23.03 11.39 -7.52
N SER A 420 23.49 12.02 -8.61
CA SER A 420 22.83 13.21 -9.14
C SER A 420 21.45 12.87 -9.72
N ASP A 421 20.55 13.85 -9.80
CA ASP A 421 19.20 13.65 -10.34
C ASP A 421 19.21 13.09 -11.77
N LEU A 422 20.16 13.53 -12.59
CA LEU A 422 20.34 13.03 -13.94
C LEU A 422 20.70 11.53 -13.94
N GLN A 423 21.66 11.14 -13.10
CA GLN A 423 22.08 9.74 -12.97
C GLN A 423 20.93 8.86 -12.44
N LYS A 424 20.14 9.36 -11.48
CA LYS A 424 18.93 8.67 -10.99
C LYS A 424 17.94 8.40 -12.12
N GLU A 425 17.63 9.41 -12.93
CA GLU A 425 16.73 9.26 -14.09
C GLU A 425 17.26 8.24 -15.09
N GLN A 426 18.55 8.27 -15.40
CA GLN A 426 19.19 7.33 -16.34
C GLN A 426 19.15 5.89 -15.84
N ILE A 427 19.46 5.66 -14.55
CA ILE A 427 19.44 4.33 -13.94
C ILE A 427 18.01 3.80 -13.84
N ALA A 428 17.07 4.62 -13.39
CA ALA A 428 15.67 4.23 -13.28
C ALA A 428 15.10 3.84 -14.65
N ASN A 429 15.39 4.64 -15.68
CA ASN A 429 15.02 4.33 -17.05
C ASN A 429 15.68 3.04 -17.56
N LYS A 430 16.98 2.84 -17.28
CA LYS A 430 17.72 1.63 -17.67
C LYS A 430 17.17 0.37 -17.03
N LEU A 431 16.85 0.41 -15.74
CA LEU A 431 16.22 -0.68 -15.01
C LEU A 431 14.85 -1.03 -15.62
N LEU A 432 13.93 -0.05 -15.68
CA LEU A 432 12.57 -0.27 -16.17
C LEU A 432 12.54 -0.71 -17.64
N THR A 433 13.35 -0.07 -18.49
CA THR A 433 13.45 -0.43 -19.92
C THR A 433 13.96 -1.85 -20.12
N THR A 434 14.90 -2.33 -19.28
CA THR A 434 15.38 -3.72 -19.31
C THR A 434 14.26 -4.71 -19.01
N LEU A 435 13.34 -4.31 -18.13
CA LEU A 435 12.13 -5.07 -17.76
C LEU A 435 10.96 -4.84 -18.73
N PHE A 436 11.17 -4.24 -19.91
CA PHE A 436 10.09 -3.90 -20.87
C PHE A 436 9.00 -2.99 -20.27
N TYR A 437 9.38 -2.13 -19.32
CA TYR A 437 8.47 -1.26 -18.59
C TYR A 437 8.98 0.19 -18.59
N ALA A 438 8.11 1.12 -18.20
CA ALA A 438 8.42 2.51 -17.89
C ALA A 438 7.24 3.17 -17.19
N TYR A 439 7.51 4.26 -16.48
CA TYR A 439 6.51 5.21 -16.02
C TYR A 439 6.52 6.45 -16.93
N PRO A 440 5.38 7.15 -17.11
CA PRO A 440 5.38 8.54 -17.58
C PRO A 440 6.35 9.40 -16.78
N TYR A 441 6.91 10.45 -17.39
CA TYR A 441 8.04 11.17 -16.79
C TYR A 441 7.71 11.82 -15.44
N THR A 442 6.52 12.42 -15.29
CA THR A 442 6.05 13.00 -14.03
C THR A 442 5.94 11.95 -12.93
N GLU A 443 5.30 10.82 -13.20
CA GLU A 443 5.20 9.69 -12.26
C GLU A 443 6.59 9.13 -11.90
N LEU A 444 7.50 9.03 -12.87
CA LEU A 444 8.88 8.60 -12.62
C LEU A 444 9.59 9.54 -11.64
N LYS A 445 9.42 10.86 -11.81
CA LYS A 445 10.03 11.87 -10.93
C LYS A 445 9.49 11.77 -9.51
N GLU A 446 8.18 11.58 -9.35
CA GLU A 446 7.57 11.37 -8.04
C GLU A 446 8.12 10.12 -7.35
N LYS A 447 8.23 9.00 -8.08
CA LYS A 447 8.79 7.75 -7.54
C LYS A 447 10.27 7.86 -7.17
N ILE A 448 11.07 8.62 -7.95
CA ILE A 448 12.46 8.91 -7.59
C ILE A 448 12.53 9.81 -6.36
N ALA A 449 11.68 10.84 -6.28
CA ALA A 449 11.65 11.80 -5.18
C ALA A 449 11.22 11.19 -3.84
N ALA A 450 10.47 10.08 -3.86
CA ALA A 450 10.10 9.32 -2.66
C ALA A 450 11.31 8.71 -1.91
N GLY A 451 12.49 8.65 -2.53
CA GLY A 451 13.72 8.17 -1.88
C GLY A 451 13.80 6.66 -1.68
N ASN A 452 12.80 5.90 -2.13
CA ASN A 452 12.75 4.44 -2.01
C ASN A 452 12.58 3.72 -3.35
N PHE A 453 12.91 4.38 -4.48
CA PHE A 453 12.66 3.89 -5.84
C PHE A 453 13.11 2.44 -6.08
N VAL A 454 14.35 2.10 -5.73
CA VAL A 454 14.91 0.77 -6.03
C VAL A 454 14.18 -0.32 -5.25
N ALA A 455 13.92 -0.08 -3.95
CA ALA A 455 13.13 -1.00 -3.13
C ALA A 455 11.69 -1.10 -3.65
N SER A 456 11.03 0.03 -3.95
CA SER A 456 9.65 0.04 -4.45
C SER A 456 9.49 -0.76 -5.74
N VAL A 457 10.45 -0.72 -6.67
CA VAL A 457 10.42 -1.57 -7.87
C VAL A 457 10.59 -3.04 -7.49
N ARG A 458 11.52 -3.39 -6.59
CA ARG A 458 11.68 -4.79 -6.13
C ARG A 458 10.44 -5.32 -5.44
N ASP A 459 9.89 -4.56 -4.50
CA ASP A 459 8.71 -4.95 -3.71
C ASP A 459 7.48 -5.13 -4.61
N GLY A 460 7.33 -4.28 -5.62
CA GLY A 460 6.30 -4.44 -6.65
C GLY A 460 6.37 -5.78 -7.36
N LEU A 461 7.58 -6.28 -7.65
CA LEU A 461 7.81 -7.57 -8.31
C LEU A 461 7.54 -8.79 -7.41
N LEU A 462 7.24 -8.60 -6.12
CA LEU A 462 6.88 -9.68 -5.19
C LEU A 462 5.37 -9.89 -5.05
N VAL A 463 4.56 -8.93 -5.52
CA VAL A 463 3.10 -8.95 -5.37
C VAL A 463 2.44 -9.24 -6.71
N ASP A 464 1.42 -10.09 -6.72
CA ASP A 464 0.55 -10.30 -7.89
C ASP A 464 -0.61 -9.29 -7.84
N THR A 465 -0.61 -8.30 -8.74
CA THR A 465 -1.67 -7.27 -8.84
C THR A 465 -2.48 -7.36 -10.13
N THR A 466 -1.94 -8.05 -11.13
CA THR A 466 -2.53 -8.23 -12.45
C THR A 466 -3.69 -9.21 -12.39
N ASP A 467 -4.87 -8.79 -12.85
CA ASP A 467 -5.99 -9.69 -13.10
C ASP A 467 -5.69 -10.56 -14.33
N THR A 468 -5.22 -11.78 -14.09
CA THR A 468 -4.84 -12.73 -15.15
C THR A 468 -6.02 -13.18 -15.98
N ALA A 469 -7.23 -13.27 -15.38
CA ALA A 469 -8.42 -13.73 -16.10
C ALA A 469 -8.88 -12.66 -17.10
N TRP A 470 -8.88 -11.40 -16.67
CA TRP A 470 -9.11 -10.27 -17.55
C TRP A 470 -8.06 -10.20 -18.65
N LEU A 471 -6.77 -10.27 -18.29
CA LEU A 471 -5.67 -10.14 -19.24
C LEU A 471 -5.73 -11.19 -20.36
N GLU A 472 -5.88 -12.47 -20.01
CA GLU A 472 -5.93 -13.55 -21.00
C GLU A 472 -7.17 -13.47 -21.89
N THR A 473 -8.27 -12.90 -21.39
CA THR A 473 -9.46 -12.61 -22.23
C THR A 473 -9.22 -11.39 -23.12
N HIS A 474 -8.54 -10.36 -22.61
CA HIS A 474 -8.32 -9.10 -23.30
C HIS A 474 -7.36 -9.24 -24.49
N ILE A 475 -6.25 -9.97 -24.34
CA ILE A 475 -5.23 -10.08 -25.40
C ILE A 475 -5.69 -10.91 -26.63
N VAL A 476 -6.72 -11.72 -26.47
CA VAL A 476 -7.31 -12.55 -27.55
C VAL A 476 -8.59 -11.94 -28.15
N ASP A 477 -9.01 -10.77 -27.67
CA ASP A 477 -10.17 -10.05 -28.20
C ASP A 477 -9.89 -9.57 -29.62
N ASP A 478 -10.55 -10.18 -30.61
CA ASP A 478 -10.34 -9.90 -32.04
C ASP A 478 -10.83 -8.50 -32.47
N ASP A 479 -11.70 -7.85 -31.68
CA ASP A 479 -12.12 -6.47 -31.94
C ASP A 479 -11.02 -5.47 -31.55
N ILE A 480 -10.14 -5.83 -30.61
CA ILE A 480 -9.07 -4.99 -30.06
C ILE A 480 -7.71 -5.33 -30.68
N TYR A 481 -7.40 -6.61 -30.83
CA TYR A 481 -6.14 -7.13 -31.36
C TYR A 481 -6.41 -8.11 -32.49
N GLN A 482 -5.75 -7.93 -33.63
CA GLN A 482 -5.92 -8.84 -34.76
C GLN A 482 -5.54 -10.26 -34.34
N GLN A 483 -6.46 -11.21 -34.57
CA GLN A 483 -6.21 -12.64 -34.45
C GLN A 483 -6.07 -13.25 -35.85
N SER A 484 -5.10 -14.15 -36.01
CA SER A 484 -4.86 -14.91 -37.23
C SER A 484 -4.79 -16.40 -36.90
N SER A 485 -5.44 -17.22 -37.74
CA SER A 485 -5.30 -18.68 -37.66
C SER A 485 -3.99 -19.18 -38.27
N TRP A 486 -3.21 -18.29 -38.91
CA TRP A 486 -1.91 -18.62 -39.50
C TRP A 486 -0.78 -18.53 -38.47
N ASN A 487 0.28 -19.29 -38.74
CA ASN A 487 1.40 -19.54 -37.83
C ASN A 487 1.96 -18.25 -37.19
N GLU A 488 2.29 -18.36 -35.90
CA GLU A 488 2.97 -17.40 -35.00
C GLU A 488 2.06 -16.43 -34.22
N GLN A 489 0.73 -16.64 -34.23
CA GLN A 489 -0.20 -15.89 -33.37
C GLN A 489 0.22 -15.93 -31.89
N GLU A 490 0.77 -17.04 -31.41
CA GLU A 490 1.23 -17.16 -30.03
C GLU A 490 2.36 -16.17 -29.69
N ALA A 491 3.28 -15.91 -30.63
CA ALA A 491 4.31 -14.89 -30.42
C ALA A 491 3.71 -13.49 -30.36
N VAL A 492 2.68 -13.22 -31.17
CA VAL A 492 1.93 -11.95 -31.15
C VAL A 492 1.22 -11.79 -29.80
N ASN A 493 0.52 -12.82 -29.31
CA ASN A 493 -0.18 -12.80 -28.03
C ASN A 493 0.77 -12.51 -26.86
N ILE A 494 1.98 -13.11 -26.87
CA ILE A 494 3.01 -12.85 -25.85
C ILE A 494 3.49 -11.39 -25.89
N LEU A 495 3.72 -10.82 -27.08
CA LEU A 495 4.08 -9.40 -27.21
C LEU A 495 2.94 -8.47 -26.77
N THR A 496 1.70 -8.79 -27.12
CA THR A 496 0.51 -8.06 -26.68
C THR A 496 0.39 -8.05 -25.16
N ARG A 497 0.71 -9.16 -24.48
CA ARG A 497 0.65 -9.28 -23.02
C ARG A 497 1.48 -8.23 -22.30
N PHE A 498 2.72 -7.98 -22.74
CA PHE A 498 3.59 -6.95 -22.13
C PHE A 498 3.05 -5.53 -22.26
N TYR A 499 2.30 -5.24 -23.33
CA TYR A 499 1.63 -3.97 -23.49
C TYR A 499 0.38 -3.86 -22.60
N ALA A 500 -0.42 -4.94 -22.51
CA ALA A 500 -1.70 -4.94 -21.81
C ALA A 500 -1.59 -5.01 -20.28
N MET A 501 -0.54 -5.63 -19.73
CA MET A 501 -0.35 -5.71 -18.28
C MET A 501 -0.24 -4.30 -17.67
N PRO A 502 -1.05 -3.94 -16.66
CA PRO A 502 -1.09 -2.57 -16.16
C PRO A 502 0.15 -2.23 -15.32
N SER A 503 0.60 -3.17 -14.49
CA SER A 503 1.61 -2.94 -13.44
C SER A 503 2.88 -3.76 -13.69
N LEU A 504 4.00 -3.26 -13.15
CA LEU A 504 5.25 -4.03 -13.05
C LEU A 504 5.21 -4.85 -11.77
N ASP A 505 4.64 -6.04 -11.85
CA ASP A 505 4.33 -6.89 -10.70
C ASP A 505 4.93 -8.31 -10.84
N HIS A 506 4.62 -9.22 -9.92
CA HIS A 506 5.18 -10.57 -9.93
C HIS A 506 4.74 -11.39 -11.16
N TYR A 507 3.49 -11.26 -11.60
CA TYR A 507 3.01 -11.87 -12.85
C TYR A 507 3.75 -11.32 -14.08
N PHE A 508 3.98 -10.00 -14.13
CA PHE A 508 4.81 -9.38 -15.17
C PHE A 508 6.23 -9.97 -15.16
N LEU A 509 6.85 -10.10 -13.98
CA LEU A 509 8.20 -10.66 -13.83
C LEU A 509 8.29 -12.08 -14.41
N ARG A 510 7.35 -12.96 -14.06
CA ARG A 510 7.31 -14.36 -14.54
C ARG A 510 7.23 -14.42 -16.07
N ASN A 511 6.41 -13.56 -16.67
CA ASN A 511 6.29 -13.44 -18.12
C ASN A 511 7.58 -12.90 -18.75
N TRP A 512 8.20 -11.87 -18.15
CA TRP A 512 9.48 -11.34 -18.61
C TRP A 512 10.58 -12.40 -18.54
N MET A 513 10.72 -13.12 -17.44
CA MET A 513 11.70 -14.20 -17.30
C MET A 513 11.50 -15.30 -18.35
N ALA A 514 10.26 -15.79 -18.52
CA ALA A 514 9.94 -16.78 -19.54
C ALA A 514 10.26 -16.26 -20.96
N TYR A 515 9.97 -14.99 -21.24
CA TYR A 515 10.32 -14.37 -22.52
C TYR A 515 11.83 -14.33 -22.73
N ILE A 516 12.62 -13.89 -21.74
CA ILE A 516 14.08 -13.87 -21.83
C ILE A 516 14.64 -15.28 -22.05
N LEU A 517 14.21 -16.27 -21.27
CA LEU A 517 14.67 -17.65 -21.39
C LEU A 517 14.40 -18.24 -22.78
N THR A 518 13.21 -17.99 -23.34
CA THR A 518 12.84 -18.44 -24.70
C THR A 518 13.56 -17.70 -25.82
N GLN A 519 14.17 -16.54 -25.54
CA GLN A 519 15.08 -15.89 -26.50
C GLN A 519 16.49 -16.49 -26.47
N THR A 520 16.83 -17.34 -25.50
CA THR A 520 18.13 -18.03 -25.43
C THR A 520 18.09 -19.40 -26.08
N ILE A 521 19.26 -19.95 -26.40
CA ILE A 521 19.39 -21.34 -26.87
C ILE A 521 18.86 -22.37 -25.86
N MET A 522 18.73 -22.03 -24.58
CA MET A 522 18.30 -22.98 -23.54
C MET A 522 16.84 -23.41 -23.73
N PHE A 523 15.94 -22.46 -24.03
CA PHE A 523 14.50 -22.72 -24.11
C PHE A 523 13.85 -22.21 -25.40
N SER A 524 14.62 -21.97 -26.46
CA SER A 524 14.03 -21.48 -27.70
C SER A 524 13.06 -22.51 -28.32
N PRO A 525 11.81 -22.11 -28.65
CA PRO A 525 10.87 -22.94 -29.41
C PRO A 525 11.34 -23.26 -30.83
N ALA A 526 12.24 -22.44 -31.39
CA ALA A 526 12.93 -22.67 -32.66
C ALA A 526 12.01 -22.88 -33.88
N TYR A 527 10.91 -22.12 -33.99
CA TYR A 527 9.86 -22.36 -35.00
C TYR A 527 10.34 -22.26 -36.46
N GLU A 528 11.57 -21.79 -36.71
CA GLU A 528 12.21 -21.84 -38.04
C GLU A 528 12.50 -23.27 -38.54
N LEU A 529 12.56 -24.25 -37.64
CA LEU A 529 12.88 -25.63 -38.00
C LEU A 529 11.64 -26.36 -38.51
N GLU A 530 11.79 -27.08 -39.62
CA GLU A 530 10.70 -27.89 -40.20
C GLU A 530 10.11 -28.94 -39.24
N SER A 531 10.89 -29.40 -38.26
CA SER A 531 10.46 -30.37 -37.25
C SER A 531 9.75 -29.75 -36.05
N THR A 532 9.74 -28.42 -35.95
CA THR A 532 9.04 -27.69 -34.88
C THR A 532 7.69 -27.19 -35.38
N HIS A 533 6.79 -26.90 -34.46
CA HIS A 533 5.45 -26.44 -34.79
C HIS A 533 5.13 -25.16 -34.03
N THR A 534 4.34 -24.28 -34.64
CA THR A 534 3.91 -23.02 -34.01
C THR A 534 3.37 -23.19 -32.58
N PRO A 535 2.52 -24.19 -32.27
CA PRO A 535 2.03 -24.36 -30.90
C PRO A 535 3.15 -24.60 -29.87
N ASN A 536 4.35 -25.02 -30.29
CA ASN A 536 5.51 -25.15 -29.40
C ASN A 536 5.86 -23.80 -28.74
N ILE A 537 5.59 -22.67 -29.40
CA ILE A 537 5.80 -21.32 -28.83
C ILE A 537 5.03 -21.21 -27.51
N ALA A 538 3.72 -21.43 -27.56
CA ALA A 538 2.86 -21.40 -26.37
C ALA A 538 3.22 -22.51 -25.38
N THR A 539 3.48 -23.74 -25.85
CA THR A 539 3.83 -24.87 -24.96
C THR A 539 5.06 -24.56 -24.11
N VAL A 540 6.14 -24.07 -24.71
CA VAL A 540 7.38 -23.78 -23.97
C VAL A 540 7.20 -22.56 -23.08
N TYR A 541 6.68 -21.46 -23.64
CA TYR A 541 6.52 -20.21 -22.90
C TYR A 541 5.56 -20.38 -21.72
N ASN A 542 4.36 -20.94 -21.94
CA ASN A 542 3.36 -21.12 -20.88
C ASN A 542 3.86 -22.10 -19.82
N ARG A 543 4.57 -23.17 -20.19
CA ARG A 543 5.19 -24.07 -19.22
C ARG A 543 6.19 -23.33 -18.33
N LEU A 544 7.02 -22.45 -18.89
CA LEU A 544 7.94 -21.63 -18.10
C LEU A 544 7.19 -20.68 -17.17
N VAL A 545 6.18 -19.94 -17.66
CA VAL A 545 5.39 -19.02 -16.83
C VAL A 545 4.73 -19.75 -15.66
N VAL A 546 4.13 -20.91 -15.91
CA VAL A 546 3.50 -21.73 -14.87
C VAL A 546 4.54 -22.23 -13.86
N MET A 547 5.65 -22.82 -14.33
CA MET A 547 6.67 -23.36 -13.43
C MET A 547 7.36 -22.26 -12.60
N LEU A 548 7.57 -21.07 -13.16
CA LEU A 548 8.06 -19.91 -12.41
C LEU A 548 7.03 -19.43 -11.37
N GLY A 549 5.74 -19.45 -11.71
CA GLY A 549 4.66 -19.10 -10.78
C GLY A 549 4.51 -20.07 -9.60
N GLU A 550 4.87 -21.33 -9.83
CA GLU A 550 4.91 -22.36 -8.79
C GLU A 550 6.25 -22.41 -8.04
N GLU A 551 7.20 -21.49 -8.31
CA GLU A 551 8.53 -21.44 -7.69
C GLU A 551 9.38 -22.71 -7.97
N SER A 552 9.22 -23.28 -9.17
CA SER A 552 9.95 -24.47 -9.57
C SER A 552 11.46 -24.18 -9.70
N GLY A 553 12.29 -25.09 -9.19
CA GLY A 553 13.74 -24.99 -9.31
C GLY A 553 14.24 -25.04 -10.75
N MET A 554 15.27 -24.26 -11.08
CA MET A 554 15.79 -24.16 -12.45
C MET A 554 16.30 -25.50 -12.99
N ARG A 555 16.83 -26.38 -12.11
CA ARG A 555 17.29 -27.73 -12.45
C ARG A 555 16.13 -28.62 -12.86
N TYR A 556 15.05 -28.61 -12.09
CA TYR A 556 13.84 -29.37 -12.39
C TYR A 556 13.18 -28.86 -13.68
N MET A 557 13.05 -27.55 -13.85
CA MET A 557 12.54 -26.93 -15.07
C MET A 557 13.35 -27.36 -16.31
N SER A 558 14.68 -27.35 -16.20
CA SER A 558 15.56 -27.76 -17.29
C SER A 558 15.46 -29.26 -17.56
N TYR A 559 15.40 -30.10 -16.54
CA TYR A 559 15.19 -31.54 -16.68
C TYR A 559 13.90 -31.86 -17.45
N VAL A 560 12.79 -31.21 -17.07
CA VAL A 560 11.50 -31.36 -17.77
C VAL A 560 11.58 -30.90 -19.23
N HIS A 561 12.25 -29.78 -19.49
CA HIS A 561 12.43 -29.28 -20.85
C HIS A 561 13.31 -30.20 -21.71
N MET A 562 14.42 -30.71 -21.17
CA MET A 562 15.34 -31.58 -21.90
C MET A 562 14.64 -32.86 -22.41
N MET A 563 13.72 -33.40 -21.61
CA MET A 563 12.94 -34.60 -21.94
C MET A 563 11.72 -34.33 -22.81
N SER A 564 11.36 -33.07 -23.07
CA SER A 564 10.11 -32.77 -23.75
C SER A 564 10.20 -32.95 -25.27
N GLU A 565 9.06 -33.28 -25.87
CA GLU A 565 8.96 -33.41 -27.33
C GLU A 565 9.33 -32.11 -28.05
N ASP A 566 8.96 -30.94 -27.50
CA ASP A 566 9.31 -29.64 -28.06
C ASP A 566 10.82 -29.39 -28.13
N ASN A 567 11.60 -29.88 -27.16
CA ASN A 567 13.07 -29.82 -27.22
C ASN A 567 13.65 -30.84 -28.20
N TRP A 568 13.14 -32.08 -28.20
CA TRP A 568 13.58 -33.13 -29.13
C TRP A 568 13.29 -32.82 -30.60
N ARG A 569 12.29 -31.98 -30.88
CA ARG A 569 12.06 -31.43 -32.23
C ARG A 569 13.23 -30.57 -32.73
N ARG A 570 14.12 -30.08 -31.86
CA ARG A 570 15.30 -29.29 -32.23
C ARG A 570 16.53 -30.14 -32.51
N PHE A 571 16.64 -31.30 -31.86
CA PHE A 571 17.82 -32.17 -31.86
C PHE A 571 17.37 -33.65 -31.93
N ARG A 572 17.48 -34.25 -33.12
CA ARG A 572 16.57 -35.33 -33.54
C ARG A 572 17.04 -36.75 -33.20
N SER A 573 18.33 -36.93 -32.89
CA SER A 573 18.92 -38.24 -32.55
C SER A 573 19.47 -38.28 -31.11
N PRO A 574 19.66 -39.47 -30.53
CA PRO A 574 20.33 -39.62 -29.23
C PRO A 574 21.65 -38.86 -29.11
N GLU A 575 22.52 -38.99 -30.11
CA GLU A 575 23.84 -38.37 -30.12
C GLU A 575 23.75 -36.85 -30.27
N ASP A 576 22.87 -36.37 -31.14
CA ASP A 576 22.66 -34.94 -31.40
C ASP A 576 22.05 -34.25 -30.18
N ASN A 577 20.97 -34.80 -29.63
CA ASN A 577 20.34 -34.27 -28.43
C ASN A 577 21.28 -34.33 -27.21
N GLY A 578 21.96 -35.47 -27.01
CA GLY A 578 22.92 -35.65 -25.93
C GLY A 578 24.06 -34.63 -25.98
N ARG A 579 24.64 -34.41 -27.17
CA ARG A 579 25.66 -33.37 -27.39
C ARG A 579 25.12 -31.99 -27.06
N GLU A 580 23.96 -31.65 -27.58
CA GLU A 580 23.41 -30.30 -27.45
C GLU A 580 23.04 -30.00 -26.00
N MET A 581 22.53 -30.97 -25.21
CA MET A 581 22.27 -30.71 -23.80
C MET A 581 23.56 -30.52 -22.98
N LEU A 582 24.64 -31.23 -23.31
CA LEU A 582 25.98 -31.03 -22.72
C LEU A 582 26.51 -29.62 -23.04
N GLU A 583 26.51 -29.24 -24.31
CA GLU A 583 27.04 -27.95 -24.75
C GLU A 583 26.16 -26.78 -24.28
N ILE A 584 24.83 -26.93 -24.31
CA ILE A 584 23.89 -25.87 -23.97
C ILE A 584 23.85 -25.64 -22.46
N PHE A 585 23.64 -26.66 -21.65
CA PHE A 585 23.38 -26.45 -20.23
C PHE A 585 24.63 -26.55 -19.36
N ALA A 586 25.65 -27.30 -19.78
CA ALA A 586 26.88 -27.53 -19.01
C ALA A 586 28.14 -26.85 -19.61
N LEU A 587 28.04 -26.27 -20.81
CA LEU A 587 29.21 -25.80 -21.59
C LEU A 587 30.29 -26.87 -21.76
N ASP A 588 29.88 -28.14 -21.80
CA ASP A 588 30.78 -29.27 -21.95
C ASP A 588 31.02 -29.56 -23.44
N MET A 589 32.16 -29.07 -23.94
CA MET A 589 32.60 -29.23 -25.33
C MET A 589 33.46 -30.49 -25.54
N ASN A 590 33.51 -31.42 -24.58
CA ASN A 590 34.31 -32.63 -24.70
C ASN A 590 33.60 -33.70 -25.54
N ASP A 591 34.01 -33.82 -26.81
CA ASP A 591 33.46 -34.79 -27.76
C ASP A 591 33.50 -36.25 -27.26
N SER A 592 34.39 -36.61 -26.32
CA SER A 592 34.43 -37.96 -25.76
C SER A 592 33.21 -38.30 -24.89
N HIS A 593 32.46 -37.30 -24.42
CA HIS A 593 31.23 -37.50 -23.65
C HIS A 593 30.01 -37.76 -24.55
N VAL A 594 30.05 -37.35 -25.82
CA VAL A 594 28.91 -37.49 -26.75
C VAL A 594 28.50 -38.95 -26.98
N PRO A 595 29.42 -39.91 -27.23
CA PRO A 595 29.05 -41.32 -27.35
C PRO A 595 28.43 -41.89 -26.07
N ILE A 596 28.81 -41.38 -24.90
CA ILE A 596 28.26 -41.80 -23.60
C ILE A 596 26.82 -41.32 -23.47
N ALA A 597 26.56 -40.05 -23.78
CA ALA A 597 25.21 -39.48 -23.80
C ALA A 597 24.31 -40.20 -24.83
N GLY A 598 24.81 -40.41 -26.05
CA GLY A 598 24.09 -41.15 -27.09
C GLY A 598 23.76 -42.59 -26.68
N LYS A 599 24.67 -43.27 -25.97
CA LYS A 599 24.41 -44.61 -25.42
C LYS A 599 23.33 -44.61 -24.34
N ALA A 600 23.34 -43.61 -23.44
CA ALA A 600 22.29 -43.45 -22.43
C ALA A 600 20.91 -43.19 -23.07
N LEU A 601 20.88 -42.39 -24.14
CA LEU A 601 19.68 -41.99 -24.87
C LEU A 601 19.27 -42.96 -25.99
N GLN A 602 19.93 -44.12 -26.14
CA GLN A 602 19.78 -45.00 -27.32
C GLN A 602 18.33 -45.48 -27.60
N ASN A 603 17.43 -45.41 -26.62
CA ASN A 603 16.01 -45.76 -26.79
C ASN A 603 15.10 -44.57 -27.12
N TRP A 604 15.64 -43.36 -27.21
CA TRP A 604 14.91 -42.13 -27.52
C TRP A 604 15.19 -41.74 -28.97
N LYS A 605 14.19 -41.25 -29.69
CA LYS A 605 14.39 -40.63 -31.01
C LYS A 605 13.20 -39.77 -31.36
N LEU A 606 13.43 -38.77 -32.21
CA LEU A 606 12.32 -38.10 -32.88
C LEU A 606 11.91 -38.94 -34.10
N ASP A 607 10.63 -39.30 -34.18
CA ASP A 607 10.07 -39.91 -35.39
C ASP A 607 10.01 -38.86 -36.51
N THR A 608 10.58 -39.17 -37.67
CA THR A 608 10.73 -38.21 -38.77
C THR A 608 9.43 -37.92 -39.50
N ASP A 609 8.46 -38.84 -39.44
CA ASP A 609 7.20 -38.71 -40.16
C ASP A 609 6.19 -37.91 -39.33
N GLY A 610 6.15 -38.14 -38.01
CA GLY A 610 5.25 -37.45 -37.09
C GLY A 610 5.83 -36.24 -36.35
N ASN A 611 7.15 -36.02 -36.37
CA ASN A 611 7.86 -35.10 -35.45
C ASN A 611 7.47 -35.34 -33.98
N THR A 612 7.27 -36.61 -33.60
CA THR A 612 6.89 -37.01 -32.25
C THR A 612 8.05 -37.69 -31.55
N LEU A 613 8.17 -37.46 -30.24
CA LEU A 613 9.19 -38.11 -29.45
C LEU A 613 8.78 -39.57 -29.17
N VAL A 614 9.62 -40.52 -29.58
CA VAL A 614 9.42 -41.94 -29.34
C VAL A 614 10.47 -42.44 -28.35
N VAL A 615 10.00 -42.95 -27.21
CA VAL A 615 10.83 -43.63 -26.22
C VAL A 615 10.51 -45.13 -26.27
N GLY A 616 11.41 -45.89 -26.89
CA GLY A 616 11.29 -47.33 -27.08
C GLY A 616 11.80 -48.16 -25.89
N LEU A 617 11.70 -49.48 -26.02
CA LEU A 617 12.10 -50.45 -24.98
C LEU A 617 13.59 -50.82 -24.99
N ASN A 618 14.36 -50.37 -25.99
CA ASN A 618 15.79 -50.68 -26.15
C ASN A 618 16.69 -49.85 -25.21
N GLN A 619 16.34 -49.75 -23.94
CA GLN A 619 17.04 -48.92 -22.95
C GLN A 619 18.44 -49.47 -22.67
N ASN A 620 19.42 -48.59 -22.42
CA ASN A 620 20.72 -49.04 -21.95
C ASN A 620 20.64 -49.48 -20.47
N THR A 621 21.28 -50.60 -20.17
CA THR A 621 21.36 -51.16 -18.80
C THR A 621 22.78 -51.27 -18.29
N ASP A 622 23.78 -50.99 -19.14
CA ASP A 622 25.18 -51.02 -18.75
C ASP A 622 25.55 -49.72 -18.03
N PRO A 623 26.33 -49.77 -16.93
CA PRO A 623 26.74 -48.56 -16.22
C PRO A 623 27.67 -47.70 -17.08
N LEU A 624 27.35 -46.41 -17.19
CA LEU A 624 28.15 -45.41 -17.88
C LEU A 624 28.63 -44.36 -16.86
N SER A 625 29.85 -43.82 -17.03
CA SER A 625 30.39 -42.81 -16.13
C SER A 625 30.38 -41.44 -16.79
N LEU A 626 29.69 -40.49 -16.16
CA LEU A 626 29.62 -39.09 -16.59
C LEU A 626 29.28 -38.21 -15.38
N PHE A 627 29.70 -36.94 -15.38
CA PHE A 627 29.46 -35.99 -14.27
C PHE A 627 29.93 -36.47 -12.88
N GLY A 628 30.93 -37.35 -12.83
CA GLY A 628 31.40 -37.95 -11.57
C GLY A 628 30.42 -38.94 -10.93
N THR A 629 29.41 -39.40 -11.67
CA THR A 629 28.40 -40.36 -11.23
C THR A 629 28.21 -41.50 -12.24
N THR A 630 27.33 -42.44 -11.91
CA THR A 630 26.94 -43.54 -12.79
C THR A 630 25.56 -43.26 -13.38
N ILE A 631 25.45 -43.28 -14.71
CA ILE A 631 24.19 -43.17 -15.46
C ILE A 631 23.91 -44.45 -16.23
N TYR A 632 22.64 -44.81 -16.40
CA TYR A 632 22.25 -45.99 -17.20
C TYR A 632 21.45 -45.58 -18.43
N ASN A 633 20.54 -44.62 -18.32
CA ASN A 633 19.57 -44.32 -19.37
C ASN A 633 19.33 -42.80 -19.52
N GLY A 634 18.44 -42.42 -20.45
CA GLY A 634 18.11 -41.02 -20.71
C GLY A 634 17.65 -40.23 -19.48
N ASP A 635 16.78 -40.80 -18.64
CA ASP A 635 16.36 -40.17 -17.39
C ASP A 635 17.54 -39.91 -16.45
N ASP A 636 18.49 -40.83 -16.36
CA ASP A 636 19.70 -40.64 -15.56
C ASP A 636 20.61 -39.58 -16.16
N PHE A 637 20.81 -39.60 -17.48
CA PHE A 637 21.65 -38.63 -18.17
C PHE A 637 21.18 -37.20 -17.91
N TYR A 638 19.92 -36.88 -18.21
CA TYR A 638 19.41 -35.52 -18.01
C TYR A 638 19.39 -35.10 -16.54
N ARG A 639 19.02 -36.03 -15.65
CA ARG A 639 18.97 -35.75 -14.21
C ARG A 639 20.35 -35.44 -13.63
N GLU A 640 21.34 -36.27 -13.94
CA GLU A 640 22.69 -36.07 -13.41
C GLU A 640 23.39 -34.88 -14.08
N LEU A 641 23.05 -34.56 -15.35
CA LEU A 641 23.48 -33.32 -16.00
C LEU A 641 23.01 -32.10 -15.21
N VAL A 642 21.70 -31.99 -14.94
CA VAL A 642 21.18 -30.83 -14.20
C VAL A 642 21.58 -30.80 -12.74
N LYS A 643 22.07 -31.90 -12.15
CA LYS A 643 22.65 -31.93 -10.79
C LYS A 643 24.13 -31.53 -10.74
N SER A 644 24.81 -31.54 -11.89
CA SER A 644 26.23 -31.23 -11.94
C SER A 644 26.50 -29.74 -11.63
N ASP A 645 27.69 -29.46 -11.10
CA ASP A 645 28.16 -28.07 -10.88
C ASP A 645 28.30 -27.31 -12.21
N LEU A 646 28.54 -28.04 -13.31
CA LEU A 646 28.64 -27.48 -14.66
C LEU A 646 27.31 -26.85 -15.11
N PHE A 647 26.16 -27.38 -14.66
CA PHE A 647 24.86 -26.84 -15.03
C PHE A 647 24.70 -25.39 -14.59
N THR A 648 24.90 -25.11 -13.29
CA THR A 648 24.69 -23.75 -12.75
C THR A 648 25.65 -22.75 -13.39
N TYR A 649 26.90 -23.14 -13.57
CA TYR A 649 27.88 -22.32 -14.28
C TYR A 649 27.45 -22.06 -15.74
N GLY A 650 27.05 -23.11 -16.47
CA GLY A 650 26.71 -23.03 -17.89
C GLY A 650 25.51 -22.13 -18.17
N VAL A 651 24.41 -22.31 -17.42
CA VAL A 651 23.21 -21.48 -17.60
C VAL A 651 23.45 -20.03 -17.17
N THR A 652 24.21 -19.81 -16.09
CA THR A 652 24.57 -18.47 -15.62
C THR A 652 25.45 -17.74 -16.62
N GLN A 653 26.49 -18.38 -17.15
CA GLN A 653 27.37 -17.78 -18.17
C GLN A 653 26.60 -17.35 -19.42
N ARG A 654 25.59 -18.13 -19.84
CA ARG A 654 24.74 -17.76 -20.99
C ARG A 654 23.91 -16.52 -20.72
N LEU A 655 23.31 -16.41 -19.54
CA LEU A 655 22.55 -15.23 -19.15
C LEU A 655 23.46 -14.01 -18.97
N VAL A 656 24.63 -14.16 -18.36
CA VAL A 656 25.63 -13.08 -18.29
C VAL A 656 26.03 -12.62 -19.69
N SER A 657 26.34 -13.54 -20.60
CA SER A 657 26.68 -13.19 -22.00
C SER A 657 25.54 -12.45 -22.70
N PHE A 658 24.28 -12.77 -22.36
CA PHE A 658 23.08 -12.13 -22.91
C PHE A 658 22.87 -10.69 -22.40
N PHE A 659 23.19 -10.39 -21.14
CA PHE A 659 23.05 -9.05 -20.55
C PHE A 659 24.30 -8.17 -20.67
N PHE A 660 25.48 -8.77 -20.82
CA PHE A 660 26.77 -8.09 -20.90
C PHE A 660 27.49 -8.32 -22.26
N PRO A 661 26.83 -8.11 -23.42
CA PRO A 661 27.36 -8.53 -24.73
C PRO A 661 28.61 -7.76 -25.19
N GLN A 662 28.87 -6.58 -24.62
CA GLN A 662 30.03 -5.74 -24.93
C GLN A 662 31.14 -5.85 -23.87
N THR A 663 30.88 -6.59 -22.79
CA THR A 663 31.84 -6.82 -21.70
C THR A 663 32.86 -7.88 -22.10
N SER A 664 34.11 -7.72 -21.65
CA SER A 664 35.17 -8.70 -21.93
C SER A 664 34.84 -10.09 -21.37
N MET A 665 35.30 -11.16 -22.02
CA MET A 665 35.06 -12.54 -21.55
C MET A 665 35.58 -12.76 -20.12
N THR A 666 36.72 -12.18 -19.76
CA THR A 666 37.28 -12.26 -18.39
C THR A 666 36.31 -11.67 -17.36
N LYS A 667 35.80 -10.47 -17.62
CA LYS A 667 34.85 -9.80 -16.72
C LYS A 667 33.50 -10.52 -16.69
N GLN A 668 33.03 -11.08 -17.81
CA GLN A 668 31.86 -11.96 -17.81
C GLN A 668 32.07 -13.18 -16.91
N SER A 669 33.24 -13.84 -16.98
CA SER A 669 33.56 -14.97 -16.11
C SER A 669 33.63 -14.59 -14.63
N GLU A 670 34.12 -13.39 -14.29
CA GLU A 670 34.09 -12.86 -12.91
C GLU A 670 32.66 -12.65 -12.40
N ILE A 671 31.81 -12.04 -13.23
CA ILE A 671 30.37 -11.85 -12.92
C ILE A 671 29.69 -13.20 -12.74
N THR A 672 29.92 -14.14 -13.65
CA THR A 672 29.38 -15.51 -13.56
C THR A 672 29.85 -16.22 -12.29
N ALA A 673 31.15 -16.16 -11.96
CA ALA A 673 31.67 -16.78 -10.74
C ALA A 673 31.03 -16.18 -9.48
N SER A 674 30.80 -14.86 -9.46
CA SER A 674 30.15 -14.18 -8.34
C SER A 674 28.70 -14.64 -8.16
N ILE A 675 27.93 -14.74 -9.24
CA ILE A 675 26.55 -15.26 -9.19
C ILE A 675 26.56 -16.73 -8.75
N VAL A 676 27.40 -17.58 -9.35
CA VAL A 676 27.47 -19.02 -9.00
C VAL A 676 27.84 -19.22 -7.52
N ALA A 677 28.72 -18.38 -6.96
CA ALA A 677 29.11 -18.46 -5.55
C ALA A 677 27.95 -18.20 -4.57
N SER A 678 26.87 -17.53 -5.01
CA SER A 678 25.64 -17.38 -4.22
C SER A 678 24.73 -18.63 -4.21
N ASN A 679 25.11 -19.70 -4.90
CA ASN A 679 24.34 -20.95 -5.02
C ASN A 679 22.87 -20.73 -5.46
N PRO A 680 22.63 -20.08 -6.62
CA PRO A 680 21.27 -19.87 -7.12
C PRO A 680 20.58 -21.21 -7.43
N GLU A 681 19.29 -21.30 -7.14
CA GLU A 681 18.47 -22.49 -7.41
C GLU A 681 17.21 -22.18 -8.25
N THR A 682 16.89 -20.90 -8.46
CA THR A 682 15.84 -20.46 -9.38
C THR A 682 16.39 -19.60 -10.53
N TRP A 683 15.59 -19.44 -11.59
CA TRP A 683 15.95 -18.50 -12.67
C TRP A 683 15.88 -17.04 -12.21
N GLN A 684 15.03 -16.75 -11.22
CA GLN A 684 14.88 -15.43 -10.63
C GLN A 684 16.15 -15.02 -9.88
N ASP A 685 16.76 -15.94 -9.14
CA ASP A 685 18.04 -15.72 -8.43
C ASP A 685 19.14 -15.19 -9.35
N ILE A 686 19.21 -15.71 -10.59
CA ILE A 686 20.21 -15.29 -11.57
C ILE A 686 19.79 -13.96 -12.22
N LEU A 687 18.54 -13.88 -12.69
CA LEU A 687 18.08 -12.75 -13.50
C LEU A 687 17.95 -11.45 -12.69
N LEU A 688 17.35 -11.50 -11.50
CA LEU A 688 17.20 -10.31 -10.65
C LEU A 688 18.55 -9.83 -10.12
N GLN A 689 19.43 -10.76 -9.75
CA GLN A 689 20.79 -10.43 -9.34
C GLN A 689 21.56 -9.69 -10.43
N ILE A 690 21.37 -10.05 -11.71
CA ILE A 690 21.95 -9.32 -12.84
C ILE A 690 21.33 -7.93 -12.97
N VAL A 691 20.01 -7.83 -13.17
CA VAL A 691 19.38 -6.56 -13.60
C VAL A 691 19.36 -5.48 -12.52
N PHE A 692 19.46 -5.85 -11.25
CA PHE A 692 19.58 -4.91 -10.14
C PHE A 692 21.01 -4.71 -9.61
N SER A 693 22.02 -5.37 -10.20
CA SER A 693 23.40 -5.16 -9.80
C SER A 693 23.91 -3.76 -10.14
N GLU A 694 24.83 -3.25 -9.33
CA GLU A 694 25.60 -2.04 -9.66
C GLU A 694 26.40 -2.25 -10.95
N GLU A 695 26.97 -3.44 -11.16
CA GLU A 695 27.68 -3.82 -12.38
C GLU A 695 26.83 -3.61 -13.66
N TYR A 696 25.56 -4.03 -13.61
CA TYR A 696 24.66 -3.85 -14.75
C TYR A 696 24.19 -2.40 -14.88
N LEU A 697 23.67 -1.82 -13.80
CA LEU A 697 22.99 -0.52 -13.85
C LEU A 697 23.97 0.64 -14.04
N LEU A 698 25.12 0.61 -13.37
CA LEU A 698 26.12 1.67 -13.46
C LEU A 698 27.07 1.44 -14.63
N HIS A 699 27.65 0.23 -14.75
CA HIS A 699 28.88 0.02 -15.53
C HIS A 699 28.68 -0.63 -16.91
N THR A 700 27.45 -0.90 -17.33
CA THR A 700 27.19 -1.57 -18.62
C THR A 700 26.75 -0.61 -19.71
N THR A 701 27.39 -0.72 -20.88
CA THR A 701 26.90 -0.15 -22.14
C THR A 701 26.42 -1.27 -23.08
N ARG A 702 25.22 -1.13 -23.65
CA ARG A 702 24.70 -2.05 -24.69
C ARG A 702 23.60 -1.43 -25.52
N SER A 703 23.32 -2.00 -26.69
CA SER A 703 22.12 -1.64 -27.45
C SER A 703 20.84 -2.15 -26.78
N LYS A 704 19.78 -1.35 -26.88
CA LYS A 704 18.41 -1.73 -26.53
C LYS A 704 17.87 -2.66 -27.62
N SER A 705 17.11 -3.68 -27.22
CA SER A 705 16.31 -4.44 -28.19
C SER A 705 15.10 -3.61 -28.62
N ALA A 706 14.50 -3.99 -29.76
CA ALA A 706 13.32 -3.31 -30.23
C ALA A 706 12.14 -3.41 -29.25
N GLU A 707 12.02 -4.52 -28.53
CA GLU A 707 11.05 -4.73 -27.46
C GLU A 707 11.28 -3.76 -26.29
N GLU A 708 12.52 -3.65 -25.80
CA GLU A 708 12.89 -2.71 -24.72
C GLU A 708 12.49 -1.27 -25.07
N LEU A 709 12.85 -0.82 -26.28
CA LEU A 709 12.56 0.54 -26.70
C LEU A 709 11.07 0.76 -27.00
N PHE A 710 10.39 -0.22 -27.61
CA PHE A 710 8.97 -0.12 -27.93
C PHE A 710 8.11 -0.03 -26.67
N PHE A 711 8.23 -1.01 -25.75
CA PHE A 711 7.35 -1.06 -24.58
C PHE A 711 7.59 0.10 -23.62
N SER A 712 8.86 0.47 -23.40
CA SER A 712 9.19 1.64 -22.56
C SER A 712 8.66 2.94 -23.17
N SER A 713 8.86 3.16 -24.47
CA SER A 713 8.34 4.36 -25.15
C SER A 713 6.82 4.39 -25.15
N ALA A 714 6.17 3.25 -25.41
CA ALA A 714 4.71 3.15 -25.47
C ALA A 714 4.06 3.62 -24.17
N ARG A 715 4.62 3.26 -23.01
CA ARG A 715 4.13 3.71 -21.70
C ARG A 715 4.38 5.19 -21.46
N LYS A 716 5.61 5.65 -21.73
CA LYS A 716 6.01 7.05 -21.54
C LYS A 716 5.17 8.03 -22.35
N THR A 717 4.73 7.61 -23.54
CA THR A 717 4.01 8.47 -24.48
C THR A 717 2.52 8.18 -24.57
N TYR A 718 1.94 7.43 -23.61
CA TYR A 718 0.53 7.04 -23.62
C TYR A 718 0.07 6.47 -24.97
N PHE A 719 0.92 5.63 -25.56
CA PHE A 719 0.75 5.15 -26.92
C PHE A 719 -0.58 4.40 -27.07
N LYS A 720 -1.21 4.57 -28.23
CA LYS A 720 -2.46 3.92 -28.61
C LYS A 720 -2.16 2.99 -29.78
N HIS A 721 -2.42 1.70 -29.61
CA HIS A 721 -2.26 0.70 -30.68
C HIS A 721 -3.49 0.63 -31.60
N ARG A 722 -3.33 0.30 -32.88
CA ARG A 722 -4.44 -0.25 -33.69
C ARG A 722 -4.51 -1.77 -33.56
N ARG A 723 -5.56 -2.37 -34.11
CA ARG A 723 -5.80 -3.83 -34.14
C ARG A 723 -4.60 -4.63 -34.66
N GLY A 724 -3.98 -4.21 -35.75
CA GLY A 724 -2.84 -4.88 -36.37
C GLY A 724 -1.44 -4.48 -35.85
N THR A 725 -1.33 -3.76 -34.72
CA THR A 725 -0.04 -3.19 -34.26
C THR A 725 0.97 -4.26 -33.89
N PHE A 726 0.54 -5.31 -33.17
CA PHE A 726 1.47 -6.34 -32.67
C PHE A 726 1.86 -7.36 -33.74
N HIS A 727 0.99 -7.64 -34.72
CA HIS A 727 1.39 -8.33 -35.94
C HIS A 727 2.47 -7.55 -36.69
N GLU A 728 2.23 -6.24 -36.92
CA GLU A 728 3.23 -5.40 -37.57
C GLU A 728 4.52 -5.34 -36.75
N PHE A 729 4.45 -5.25 -35.42
CA PHE A 729 5.65 -5.26 -34.59
C PHE A 729 6.43 -6.57 -34.72
N LYS A 730 5.74 -7.72 -34.64
CA LYS A 730 6.33 -9.05 -34.82
C LYS A 730 6.99 -9.20 -36.19
N ASP A 731 6.34 -8.76 -37.27
CA ASP A 731 6.92 -8.83 -38.62
C ASP A 731 8.17 -7.95 -38.73
N ARG A 732 8.16 -6.79 -38.08
CA ARG A 732 9.31 -5.87 -38.06
C ARG A 732 10.47 -6.42 -37.24
N LEU A 733 10.20 -7.17 -36.17
CA LEU A 733 11.25 -7.91 -35.45
C LEU A 733 11.92 -8.92 -36.38
N GLU A 734 11.18 -9.56 -37.30
CA GLU A 734 11.80 -10.44 -38.31
C GLU A 734 12.68 -9.68 -39.29
N ASP A 735 12.21 -8.54 -39.81
CA ASP A 735 12.98 -7.64 -40.69
C ASP A 735 14.27 -7.14 -40.01
N MET A 736 14.30 -7.08 -38.68
CA MET A 736 15.47 -6.70 -37.87
C MET A 736 16.41 -7.87 -37.53
N HIS A 737 16.10 -9.09 -37.95
CA HIS A 737 16.74 -10.33 -37.48
C HIS A 737 16.67 -10.51 -35.95
N GLN A 738 15.56 -10.05 -35.35
CA GLN A 738 15.26 -10.14 -33.92
C GLN A 738 13.93 -10.86 -33.66
N ALA A 739 13.50 -11.73 -34.57
CA ALA A 739 12.24 -12.46 -34.45
C ALA A 739 12.13 -13.17 -33.09
N SER A 740 11.01 -12.97 -32.40
CA SER A 740 10.77 -13.56 -31.08
C SER A 740 10.62 -15.07 -31.21
N MET A 741 11.39 -15.87 -30.47
CA MET A 741 11.24 -17.34 -30.38
C MET A 741 11.48 -18.15 -31.69
N LYS A 742 12.00 -17.50 -32.74
CA LYS A 742 12.23 -18.11 -34.07
C LYS A 742 13.45 -19.02 -34.14
N TYR A 743 14.57 -18.55 -33.58
CA TYR A 743 15.89 -19.08 -33.90
C TYR A 743 16.29 -20.28 -33.04
N LYS A 744 16.75 -21.38 -33.64
CA LYS A 744 17.22 -22.59 -32.94
C LYS A 744 18.27 -22.29 -31.86
N LEU A 745 19.18 -21.38 -32.16
CA LEU A 745 20.28 -20.98 -31.27
C LEU A 745 19.90 -19.84 -30.33
N GLY A 746 18.62 -19.46 -30.27
CA GLY A 746 18.19 -18.21 -29.68
C GLY A 746 18.74 -16.99 -30.45
N LYS A 747 18.56 -15.80 -29.88
CA LYS A 747 19.12 -14.56 -30.43
C LYS A 747 20.64 -14.51 -30.16
N ILE A 748 21.44 -15.06 -31.09
CA ILE A 748 22.93 -15.12 -30.98
C ILE A 748 23.53 -13.74 -30.67
N LYS A 749 23.00 -12.71 -31.33
CA LYS A 749 23.18 -11.31 -30.93
C LYS A 749 21.83 -10.81 -30.46
N ARG A 750 21.75 -10.36 -29.20
CA ARG A 750 20.51 -9.78 -28.65
C ARG A 750 19.96 -8.66 -29.55
N VAL A 751 20.85 -7.84 -30.11
CA VAL A 751 20.52 -6.74 -31.03
C VAL A 751 21.50 -6.74 -32.21
N PRO A 752 21.11 -7.23 -33.40
CA PRO A 752 21.89 -7.08 -34.62
C PRO A 752 21.99 -5.61 -35.03
N LEU A 753 23.22 -5.16 -35.28
CA LEU A 753 23.53 -3.78 -35.69
C LEU A 753 24.13 -3.71 -37.09
N ASP A 754 23.97 -4.76 -37.91
CA ASP A 754 24.28 -4.64 -39.33
C ASP A 754 23.37 -3.59 -39.98
N THR A 755 23.85 -3.02 -41.08
CA THR A 755 23.21 -1.85 -41.73
C THR A 755 21.74 -2.08 -42.02
N LEU A 756 21.34 -3.28 -42.45
CA LEU A 756 19.95 -3.57 -42.82
C LEU A 756 19.07 -3.73 -41.58
N SER A 757 19.51 -4.55 -40.61
CA SER A 757 18.78 -4.74 -39.35
C SER A 757 18.58 -3.42 -38.61
N PHE A 758 19.62 -2.60 -38.49
CA PHE A 758 19.51 -1.30 -37.81
C PHE A 758 18.66 -0.30 -38.60
N ALA A 759 18.72 -0.28 -39.94
CA ALA A 759 17.85 0.57 -40.74
C ALA A 759 16.36 0.23 -40.52
N ASN A 760 16.01 -1.05 -40.46
CA ASN A 760 14.65 -1.50 -40.17
C ASN A 760 14.24 -1.15 -38.73
N TYR A 761 15.15 -1.31 -37.77
CA TYR A 761 14.92 -0.95 -36.37
C TYR A 761 14.66 0.56 -36.21
N HIS A 762 15.57 1.40 -36.72
CA HIS A 762 15.42 2.85 -36.70
C HIS A 762 14.13 3.29 -37.39
N LYS A 763 13.86 2.77 -38.60
CA LYS A 763 12.66 3.11 -39.37
C LYS A 763 11.38 2.79 -38.60
N TYR A 764 11.29 1.62 -37.96
CA TYR A 764 10.11 1.24 -37.19
C TYR A 764 9.87 2.21 -36.03
N ILE A 765 10.89 2.43 -35.19
CA ILE A 765 10.79 3.34 -34.04
C ILE A 765 10.41 4.75 -34.49
N ARG A 766 11.11 5.28 -35.49
CA ARG A 766 10.85 6.61 -36.02
C ARG A 766 9.44 6.72 -36.60
N GLU A 767 9.08 5.92 -37.60
CA GLU A 767 7.86 6.12 -38.38
C GLU A 767 6.58 5.58 -37.73
N ARG A 768 6.70 4.60 -36.83
CA ARG A 768 5.54 3.99 -36.16
C ARG A 768 5.32 4.52 -34.75
N ILE A 769 6.40 4.80 -34.01
CA ILE A 769 6.28 5.17 -32.59
C ILE A 769 6.36 6.68 -32.42
N PHE A 770 7.39 7.32 -32.99
CA PHE A 770 7.71 8.73 -32.69
C PHE A 770 7.00 9.76 -33.58
N LEU A 771 6.82 9.48 -34.87
CA LEU A 771 6.24 10.46 -35.81
C LEU A 771 4.72 10.41 -35.94
N ARG A 772 4.03 9.65 -35.06
CA ARG A 772 2.58 9.49 -35.10
C ARG A 772 1.96 9.88 -33.77
N GLN A 773 1.02 10.80 -33.81
CA GLN A 773 0.09 11.07 -32.72
C GLN A 773 -1.22 10.32 -32.98
N SER A 774 -1.80 9.73 -31.95
CA SER A 774 -3.15 9.18 -32.02
C SER A 774 -4.19 10.29 -32.11
N ASP A 775 -5.17 10.15 -32.99
CA ASP A 775 -6.36 11.01 -33.04
C ASP A 775 -7.28 10.66 -31.86
N PRO A 776 -7.50 11.58 -30.90
CA PRO A 776 -8.35 11.33 -29.73
C PRO A 776 -9.79 10.95 -30.11
N SER A 777 -10.30 11.44 -31.25
CA SER A 777 -11.64 11.09 -31.75
C SER A 777 -11.76 9.64 -32.22
N LYS A 778 -10.64 8.91 -32.30
CA LYS A 778 -10.54 7.51 -32.74
C LYS A 778 -10.06 6.59 -31.62
N GLU A 779 -10.07 7.04 -30.36
CA GLU A 779 -9.55 6.28 -29.23
C GLU A 779 -10.21 4.90 -29.05
N THR A 780 -11.49 4.75 -29.41
CA THR A 780 -12.23 3.47 -29.33
C THR A 780 -12.30 2.71 -30.65
N ASP A 781 -11.80 3.28 -31.76
CA ASP A 781 -11.82 2.65 -33.08
C ASP A 781 -10.49 1.96 -33.39
N TYR A 782 -10.34 0.71 -32.96
CA TYR A 782 -9.13 -0.10 -33.16
C TYR A 782 -8.82 -0.40 -34.63
N ASN A 783 -9.78 -0.23 -35.55
CA ASN A 783 -9.55 -0.40 -36.99
C ASN A 783 -9.02 0.88 -37.66
N SER A 784 -9.14 2.04 -37.00
CA SER A 784 -8.69 3.32 -37.52
C SER A 784 -7.17 3.41 -37.63
N TRP A 785 -6.68 3.81 -38.80
CA TRP A 785 -5.27 4.15 -39.01
C TRP A 785 -4.82 5.35 -38.19
N SER A 786 -5.75 6.25 -37.83
CA SER A 786 -5.45 7.45 -37.05
C SER A 786 -5.39 7.20 -35.55
N ARG A 787 -5.83 6.04 -35.04
CA ARG A 787 -5.67 5.69 -33.62
C ARG A 787 -4.20 5.46 -33.24
N HIS A 788 -3.40 4.97 -34.18
CA HIS A 788 -2.03 4.52 -33.91
C HIS A 788 -1.06 5.69 -33.68
N GLY A 789 -0.52 5.83 -32.46
CA GLY A 789 0.53 6.80 -32.14
C GLY A 789 0.63 7.12 -30.64
N TRP A 790 1.50 8.06 -30.27
CA TRP A 790 1.52 8.62 -28.92
C TRP A 790 0.24 9.42 -28.61
N GLY A 791 -0.22 9.38 -27.36
CA GLY A 791 -1.45 10.01 -26.91
C GLY A 791 -1.30 11.51 -26.64
N GLU A 792 -2.39 12.26 -26.75
CA GLU A 792 -2.42 13.71 -26.48
C GLU A 792 -1.92 14.06 -25.06
N ALA A 793 -2.25 13.23 -24.07
CA ALA A 793 -1.78 13.35 -22.69
C ALA A 793 -0.24 13.43 -22.58
N PHE A 794 0.51 12.83 -23.51
CA PHE A 794 1.98 12.87 -23.50
C PHE A 794 2.54 14.30 -23.43
N VAL A 795 1.88 15.27 -24.09
CA VAL A 795 2.33 16.67 -24.14
C VAL A 795 1.29 17.62 -23.55
N SER A 796 0.58 17.16 -22.51
CA SER A 796 -0.28 18.01 -21.69
C SER A 796 0.52 19.16 -21.08
N ASN A 797 -0.13 20.32 -20.91
CA ASN A 797 0.51 21.52 -20.37
C ASN A 797 0.95 21.35 -18.90
N GLU A 798 0.42 20.35 -18.19
CA GLU A 798 0.80 20.06 -16.80
C GLU A 798 2.18 19.39 -16.67
N HIS A 799 2.78 18.97 -17.78
CA HIS A 799 4.05 18.24 -17.77
C HIS A 799 5.28 19.12 -18.01
N PHE A 800 5.08 20.38 -18.38
CA PHE A 800 6.15 21.35 -18.64
C PHE A 800 5.70 22.75 -18.25
N ASP A 801 6.66 23.63 -17.97
CA ASP A 801 6.38 25.03 -17.64
C ASP A 801 5.84 25.77 -18.87
N PHE A 802 4.51 25.89 -18.96
CA PHE A 802 3.80 26.63 -19.99
C PHE A 802 3.45 28.03 -19.50
N ASP A 803 4.01 29.05 -20.13
CA ASP A 803 3.70 30.47 -19.92
C ASP A 803 3.15 31.08 -21.21
N GLU A 804 1.89 31.49 -21.20
CA GLU A 804 1.23 32.11 -22.34
C GLU A 804 1.83 33.48 -22.74
N ASN A 805 2.66 34.07 -21.89
CA ASN A 805 3.34 35.34 -22.13
C ASN A 805 4.81 35.18 -22.52
N ASP A 806 5.36 33.96 -22.48
CA ASP A 806 6.76 33.68 -22.85
C ASP A 806 6.82 32.48 -23.79
N GLU A 807 6.81 32.79 -25.09
CA GLU A 807 6.82 31.80 -26.17
C GLU A 807 8.11 30.97 -26.19
N GLU A 808 9.25 31.62 -25.93
CA GLU A 808 10.56 30.98 -25.96
C GLU A 808 10.74 30.06 -24.77
N ALA A 809 10.37 30.50 -23.56
CA ALA A 809 10.45 29.67 -22.35
C ALA A 809 9.52 28.46 -22.46
N SER A 810 8.28 28.65 -22.93
CA SER A 810 7.32 27.56 -23.13
C SER A 810 7.84 26.52 -24.13
N LEU A 811 8.42 26.97 -25.26
CA LEU A 811 9.01 26.08 -26.25
C LEU A 811 10.18 25.29 -25.66
N VAL A 812 11.09 25.98 -24.97
CA VAL A 812 12.28 25.36 -24.35
C VAL A 812 11.88 24.33 -23.30
N SER A 813 10.90 24.64 -22.46
CA SER A 813 10.39 23.75 -21.43
C SER A 813 9.79 22.47 -22.03
N LEU A 814 8.96 22.59 -23.07
CA LEU A 814 8.42 21.44 -23.80
C LEU A 814 9.54 20.58 -24.44
N ILE A 815 10.55 21.21 -25.04
CA ILE A 815 11.70 20.48 -25.61
C ILE A 815 12.44 19.70 -24.51
N HIS A 816 12.75 20.34 -23.38
CA HIS A 816 13.40 19.66 -22.25
C HIS A 816 12.58 18.48 -21.74
N TYR A 817 11.28 18.66 -21.54
CA TYR A 817 10.39 17.60 -21.11
C TYR A 817 10.40 16.37 -22.05
N ILE A 818 10.35 16.58 -23.37
CA ILE A 818 10.40 15.49 -24.35
C ILE A 818 11.75 14.76 -24.28
N PHE A 819 12.85 15.50 -24.15
CA PHE A 819 14.19 14.93 -23.98
C PHE A 819 14.31 14.12 -22.69
N HIS A 820 13.82 14.64 -21.56
CA HIS A 820 13.81 13.91 -20.30
C HIS A 820 12.97 12.63 -20.40
N SER A 821 11.79 12.71 -20.99
CA SER A 821 10.88 11.59 -21.14
C SER A 821 11.52 10.43 -21.92
N ILE A 822 12.14 10.71 -23.06
CA ILE A 822 12.65 9.66 -23.96
C ILE A 822 14.10 9.28 -23.66
N LEU A 823 14.97 10.25 -23.37
CA LEU A 823 16.41 10.08 -23.24
C LEU A 823 16.94 10.19 -21.82
N SER A 824 16.11 10.58 -20.84
CA SER A 824 16.53 10.76 -19.44
C SER A 824 17.69 11.76 -19.30
N ARG A 825 17.62 12.85 -20.07
CA ARG A 825 18.50 14.02 -19.97
C ARG A 825 17.79 15.24 -20.56
N PRO A 826 18.21 16.48 -20.22
CA PRO A 826 17.75 17.66 -20.95
C PRO A 826 18.34 17.72 -22.37
N ALA A 827 17.74 18.55 -23.23
CA ALA A 827 18.38 19.00 -24.46
C ALA A 827 19.61 19.86 -24.12
N ASN A 828 20.71 19.67 -24.86
CA ASN A 828 21.91 20.48 -24.71
C ASN A 828 21.80 21.83 -25.44
N SER A 829 22.79 22.71 -25.28
CA SER A 829 22.78 24.06 -25.87
C SER A 829 22.68 24.06 -27.40
N ASP A 830 23.34 23.11 -28.06
CA ASP A 830 23.38 23.03 -29.53
C ASP A 830 22.05 22.50 -30.07
N GLU A 831 21.46 21.51 -29.38
CA GLU A 831 20.12 20.98 -29.63
C GLU A 831 19.06 22.08 -29.48
N LEU A 832 19.10 22.84 -28.37
CA LEU A 832 18.19 23.97 -28.16
C LEU A 832 18.36 25.05 -29.23
N THR A 833 19.60 25.41 -29.57
CA THR A 833 19.89 26.40 -30.62
C THR A 833 19.35 25.95 -31.97
N LEU A 834 19.49 24.66 -32.31
CA LEU A 834 18.94 24.08 -33.53
C LEU A 834 17.41 24.24 -33.59
N PHE A 835 16.70 23.88 -32.53
CA PHE A 835 15.25 23.98 -32.49
C PHE A 835 14.77 25.44 -32.49
N LYS A 836 15.42 26.32 -31.71
CA LYS A 836 15.11 27.76 -31.70
C LYS A 836 15.25 28.36 -33.09
N ASN A 837 16.36 28.11 -33.78
CA ASN A 837 16.57 28.61 -35.14
C ASN A 837 15.52 28.09 -36.15
N HIS A 838 15.02 26.86 -35.93
CA HIS A 838 14.01 26.27 -36.79
C HIS A 838 12.59 26.77 -36.50
N MET A 839 12.24 26.95 -35.22
CA MET A 839 10.87 27.19 -34.77
C MET A 839 10.57 28.65 -34.45
N LEU A 840 11.59 29.45 -34.15
CA LEU A 840 11.48 30.89 -33.88
C LEU A 840 11.95 31.73 -35.06
N TYR A 841 11.57 33.00 -35.06
CA TYR A 841 12.17 34.07 -35.85
C TYR A 841 12.19 35.37 -35.04
N GLU A 842 13.12 36.26 -35.36
CA GLU A 842 13.23 37.55 -34.70
C GLU A 842 12.25 38.55 -35.33
N ASP A 843 11.43 39.20 -34.50
CA ASP A 843 10.61 40.35 -34.86
C ASP A 843 10.74 41.44 -33.79
N ASN A 844 11.11 42.65 -34.19
CA ASN A 844 11.34 43.81 -33.30
C ASN A 844 12.26 43.56 -32.08
N GLY A 845 13.21 42.62 -32.18
CA GLY A 845 14.14 42.28 -31.10
C GLY A 845 13.60 41.25 -30.09
N GLU A 846 12.41 40.69 -30.35
CA GLU A 846 11.83 39.58 -29.61
C GLU A 846 11.83 38.31 -30.48
N ASN A 847 12.06 37.16 -29.85
CA ASN A 847 11.95 35.87 -30.53
C ASN A 847 10.50 35.40 -30.46
N ILE A 848 9.89 35.17 -31.62
CA ILE A 848 8.50 34.71 -31.72
C ILE A 848 8.39 33.41 -32.51
N LEU A 849 7.41 32.59 -32.16
CA LEU A 849 7.12 31.31 -32.79
C LEU A 849 6.64 31.50 -34.22
N ARG A 850 7.24 30.73 -35.14
CA ARG A 850 6.70 30.62 -36.49
C ARG A 850 5.31 29.98 -36.40
N TYR A 851 4.42 30.41 -37.29
CA TYR A 851 3.01 30.03 -37.31
C TYR A 851 2.69 28.55 -37.04
N ASN A 852 3.50 27.61 -37.54
CA ASN A 852 3.24 26.17 -37.36
C ASN A 852 3.61 25.63 -35.97
N PHE A 853 4.24 26.43 -35.12
CA PHE A 853 4.74 26.06 -33.79
C PHE A 853 4.21 26.99 -32.68
N ASP A 854 3.31 27.91 -33.02
CA ASP A 854 2.79 28.96 -32.13
C ASP A 854 1.85 28.41 -31.05
N ILE A 855 2.42 27.74 -30.04
CA ILE A 855 1.70 27.05 -28.96
C ILE A 855 0.99 28.00 -27.98
N VAL A 856 1.33 29.29 -27.97
CA VAL A 856 0.70 30.28 -27.09
C VAL A 856 -0.48 30.99 -27.74
N ARG A 857 -0.60 30.90 -29.07
CA ARG A 857 -1.61 31.61 -29.87
C ARG A 857 -2.99 31.63 -29.24
N THR A 858 -3.58 32.81 -29.22
CA THR A 858 -4.93 33.04 -28.71
C THR A 858 -5.93 33.10 -29.86
N TYR A 859 -7.11 32.55 -29.60
CA TYR A 859 -8.26 32.60 -30.50
C TYR A 859 -9.47 33.07 -29.68
N SER A 860 -10.43 33.73 -30.34
CA SER A 860 -11.65 34.20 -29.66
C SER A 860 -12.59 33.06 -29.26
N ASP A 861 -12.45 31.91 -29.91
CA ASP A 861 -13.23 30.70 -29.64
C ASP A 861 -12.37 29.70 -28.86
N ALA A 862 -12.86 29.27 -27.69
CA ALA A 862 -12.10 28.44 -26.77
C ALA A 862 -11.84 27.02 -27.32
N GLU A 863 -12.79 26.45 -28.06
CA GLU A 863 -12.64 25.13 -28.68
C GLU A 863 -11.60 25.17 -29.81
N GLN A 864 -11.65 26.21 -30.66
CA GLN A 864 -10.64 26.49 -31.66
C GLN A 864 -9.27 26.74 -31.01
N GLN A 865 -9.20 27.46 -29.90
CA GLN A 865 -7.96 27.73 -29.19
C GLN A 865 -7.30 26.43 -28.71
N LEU A 866 -8.05 25.56 -28.02
CA LEU A 866 -7.56 24.26 -27.58
C LEU A 866 -7.09 23.41 -28.76
N SER A 867 -7.95 23.26 -29.79
CA SER A 867 -7.63 22.43 -30.96
C SER A 867 -6.36 22.89 -31.70
N GLN A 868 -6.16 24.20 -31.87
CA GLN A 868 -4.97 24.72 -32.56
C GLN A 868 -3.72 24.60 -31.69
N ARG A 869 -3.82 24.85 -30.38
CA ARG A 869 -2.70 24.67 -29.45
C ARG A 869 -2.19 23.23 -29.46
N GLU A 870 -3.10 22.26 -29.40
CA GLU A 870 -2.75 20.82 -29.47
C GLU A 870 -2.09 20.46 -30.80
N LYS A 871 -2.59 21.02 -31.91
CA LYS A 871 -1.95 20.88 -33.23
C LYS A 871 -0.54 21.47 -33.28
N PHE A 872 -0.30 22.62 -32.66
CA PHE A 872 1.03 23.25 -32.63
C PHE A 872 1.99 22.50 -31.72
N LYS A 873 1.55 22.05 -30.53
CA LYS A 873 2.34 21.17 -29.65
C LYS A 873 2.73 19.89 -30.36
N ARG A 874 1.81 19.29 -31.12
CA ARG A 874 2.09 18.14 -31.98
C ARG A 874 3.20 18.43 -32.98
N ASN A 875 3.16 19.57 -33.67
CA ASN A 875 4.19 19.92 -34.66
C ASN A 875 5.58 20.06 -34.01
N VAL A 876 5.68 20.72 -32.86
CA VAL A 876 6.93 20.80 -32.08
C VAL A 876 7.40 19.39 -31.72
N THR A 877 6.51 18.60 -31.13
CA THR A 877 6.82 17.25 -30.64
C THR A 877 7.30 16.32 -31.75
N ILE A 878 6.68 16.33 -32.92
CA ILE A 878 7.10 15.53 -34.08
C ILE A 878 8.51 15.89 -34.52
N ILE A 879 8.87 17.18 -34.56
CA ILE A 879 10.21 17.62 -34.95
C ILE A 879 11.26 17.19 -33.91
N VAL A 880 10.95 17.35 -32.63
CA VAL A 880 11.85 16.94 -31.53
C VAL A 880 12.04 15.43 -31.52
N LEU A 881 10.96 14.66 -31.62
CA LEU A 881 11.03 13.19 -31.66
C LEU A 881 11.70 12.67 -32.95
N ASP A 882 11.56 13.36 -34.09
CA ASP A 882 12.32 13.04 -35.30
C ASP A 882 13.83 13.17 -35.07
N TYR A 883 14.24 14.24 -34.41
CA TYR A 883 15.64 14.45 -34.04
C TYR A 883 16.12 13.37 -33.05
N ILE A 884 15.38 13.15 -31.96
CA ILE A 884 15.70 12.12 -30.95
C ILE A 884 15.81 10.73 -31.60
N SER A 885 14.94 10.40 -32.56
CA SER A 885 15.00 9.11 -33.27
C SER A 885 16.34 8.85 -33.97
N ARG A 886 17.16 9.87 -34.22
CA ARG A 886 18.45 9.75 -34.92
C ARG A 886 19.65 9.73 -33.96
N LEU A 887 19.40 9.93 -32.67
CA LEU A 887 20.43 9.90 -31.63
C LEU A 887 20.79 8.46 -31.26
N THR A 888 22.07 8.23 -30.98
CA THR A 888 22.55 6.90 -30.55
C THR A 888 21.98 6.52 -29.19
N GLU A 889 21.78 7.49 -28.30
CA GLU A 889 21.22 7.35 -26.94
C GLU A 889 19.79 6.78 -26.95
N THR A 890 19.04 6.98 -28.04
CA THR A 890 17.73 6.36 -28.24
C THR A 890 17.84 4.83 -28.24
N TYR A 891 18.89 4.29 -28.85
CA TYR A 891 19.08 2.85 -29.09
C TYR A 891 20.08 2.20 -28.14
N THR A 892 20.63 2.94 -27.18
CA THR A 892 21.69 2.45 -26.28
C THR A 892 21.30 2.68 -24.83
N LEU A 893 21.58 1.68 -23.99
CA LEU A 893 21.71 1.85 -22.54
C LEU A 893 23.19 2.10 -22.30
N ASN A 894 23.50 3.29 -21.78
CA ASN A 894 24.88 3.69 -21.54
C ASN A 894 25.31 3.38 -20.11
N GLU A 895 26.61 3.33 -19.92
CA GLU A 895 27.24 3.51 -18.62
C GLU A 895 26.83 4.88 -18.04
N VAL A 896 26.61 4.92 -16.73
CA VAL A 896 26.23 6.13 -16.01
C VAL A 896 27.50 6.70 -15.38
N GLN A 897 27.96 7.83 -15.90
CA GLN A 897 29.19 8.52 -15.50
C GLN A 897 28.96 9.44 -14.30
#